data_AF-A0A949NHI0-F1
#
_entry.id   AF-A0A949NHI0-F1
#
_cell.length_a   1.000
_cell.length_b   1.000
_cell.length_c   1.000
_cell.angle_alpha   90.00
_cell.angle_beta   90.00
_cell.angle_gamma   90.00
#
_symmetry.space_group_name_H-M   'P 1'
#
loop_
_entity.id
_entity.type
_entity.pdbx_description
1 polymer ?
#
loop_
_entity_poly.entity_id
_entity_poly.type
_entity_poly.pdbx_seq_one_letter_code
_entity_poly.pdbx_strand_id
1 'polypeptide(L)'
;MHDTVQETYQIQVRSLDGTLVWDSGSCSSGICSAVFYDGEPLRPRTCYEWTLAVTDNHGQTAVRRGDLFETGFSEGEPWTGKWISPKQEVVPDAFCDWPADKLVEHFGPVDFVGLDMGNPDGVAPAYYLRKSFGLLPKKRSSARLYITAGGIYDVSLNGKPVTDTLFNPGFTPYDKYFEYQTFDVTGLLEQENVIGVILADGWYKGRNGIGGLRNLYGKQTKLLAELHVRYEDGTTDIIATDDTWISSKGPYEYADLFVGEFYDARKDLGAWDCAGYIPKGWTAVTVLPHTDEVLKGICAPPAGVVEHIRPASVYRNDIGELILDMGQNIAGFVRATFYNQEPGAHIVFEHTEMLDERGHYMNSINPDCRELIDHYICCGKSSETYCPRFTFHGFRYVRISGLKGQVRAEDFEGLVVASRLDTTMDFQCSNPDITRLQSNIFRSQQGNFLGIPTDCPQREKAGWTGDVFVYSDTASYVQDVRMFLKRWLEMVRMEQFANGIVPVTVPYTKNYYYIQDCVFQAHTSCGWGDAIIEVPWVLYQQYGDISFLTDNYDAMKKWIGYVEKEASEGRTDDYEKMPLSQQERQPYLWNTGFHYGDWSYPSCRNEKGETDNLQSSINTREYVATALYAHSCEVFSKVAAVLSKDEDARYYRTLRDRICKAYEEEYIRPDGQFPLPIQGLYVLTLAMGLVSEEKAGLLARHLNQLILDNGGCLDTGFMSIKFLLDVLCRYGYTDTAKTLLLQEKCPSWLYEVKHDATTVWSKWNAIQPETGKVTCASYNHYSFGSVGKWMYNYILGIRNTGCGFRDFVVEPGFDYPFQWACGSYHCVYGDIRVAWARDGRERSIDLTVPVSTHALIRLKDCDTNSLSHYFKDRMKDGYVSLGSGTYHICYQTRPEM
;
A
#
# COMPACT_ATOMS: atom_id res chain seq x y z
N MET A 1 31.20 10.27 -17.57
CA MET A 1 32.39 9.42 -17.39
C MET A 1 31.91 8.00 -17.18
N HIS A 2 32.71 7.01 -17.57
CA HIS A 2 32.42 5.61 -17.28
C HIS A 2 33.17 5.18 -16.02
N ASP A 3 32.67 4.16 -15.33
CA ASP A 3 33.31 3.52 -14.17
C ASP A 3 33.60 4.51 -13.01
N THR A 4 32.74 5.52 -12.84
CA THR A 4 32.79 6.47 -11.72
C THR A 4 32.17 5.85 -10.45
N VAL A 5 32.90 5.92 -9.34
CA VAL A 5 32.49 5.46 -8.02
C VAL A 5 32.81 6.52 -6.95
N GLN A 6 31.96 6.62 -5.94
CA GLN A 6 32.25 7.41 -4.75
C GLN A 6 33.32 6.71 -3.90
N GLU A 7 34.39 7.45 -3.56
CA GLU A 7 35.42 6.98 -2.63
C GLU A 7 35.20 7.53 -1.22
N THR A 8 34.80 8.80 -1.12
CA THR A 8 34.58 9.44 0.17
C THR A 8 33.31 10.29 0.21
N TYR A 9 32.77 10.48 1.41
CA TYR A 9 31.76 11.48 1.69
C TYR A 9 32.07 12.25 2.98
N GLN A 10 31.51 13.45 3.11
CA GLN A 10 31.46 14.21 4.35
C GLN A 10 30.10 14.89 4.46
N ILE A 11 29.40 14.67 5.57
CA ILE A 11 28.14 15.34 5.89
C ILE A 11 28.38 16.30 7.06
N GLN A 12 27.92 17.53 6.91
CA GLN A 12 27.87 18.51 8.00
C GLN A 12 26.44 18.97 8.23
N VAL A 13 26.02 19.05 9.49
CA VAL A 13 24.70 19.54 9.90
C VAL A 13 24.87 20.70 10.87
N ARG A 14 24.18 21.81 10.61
CA ARG A 14 24.22 23.01 11.44
C ARG A 14 22.80 23.46 11.79
N SER A 15 22.60 24.00 12.99
CA SER A 15 21.38 24.79 13.25
C SER A 15 21.47 26.16 12.58
N LEU A 16 20.32 26.81 12.38
CA LEU A 16 20.26 28.13 11.73
C LEU A 16 21.01 29.25 12.47
N ASP A 17 21.37 29.05 13.74
CA ASP A 17 22.25 29.97 14.51
C ASP A 17 23.75 29.77 14.18
N GLY A 18 24.09 28.84 13.28
CA GLY A 18 25.45 28.53 12.83
C GLY A 18 26.16 27.43 13.63
N THR A 19 25.54 26.90 14.69
CA THR A 19 26.13 25.84 15.53
C THR A 19 26.25 24.55 14.74
N LEU A 20 27.47 24.01 14.62
CA LEU A 20 27.73 22.69 14.04
C LEU A 20 27.31 21.60 15.04
N VAL A 21 26.34 20.78 14.66
CA VAL A 21 25.83 19.68 15.52
C VAL A 21 26.31 18.31 15.05
N TRP A 22 26.75 18.21 13.79
CA TRP A 22 27.37 17.01 13.27
C TRP A 22 28.37 17.35 12.16
N ASP A 23 29.51 16.68 12.19
CA ASP A 23 30.44 16.56 11.08
C ASP A 23 30.93 15.11 11.05
N SER A 24 30.59 14.38 9.99
CA SER A 24 31.04 12.99 9.85
C SER A 24 32.57 12.87 9.66
N GLY A 25 33.23 13.99 9.35
CA GLY A 25 34.57 14.00 8.76
C GLY A 25 34.54 13.39 7.36
N SER A 26 35.72 13.29 6.75
CA SER A 26 35.88 12.57 5.48
C SER A 26 35.82 11.06 5.73
N CYS A 27 34.69 10.45 5.45
CA CYS A 27 34.47 9.01 5.56
C CYS A 27 34.92 8.31 4.27
N SER A 28 35.88 7.38 4.35
CA SER A 28 36.28 6.53 3.22
C SER A 28 35.26 5.41 3.01
N SER A 29 34.22 5.68 2.22
CA SER A 29 33.10 4.76 2.02
C SER A 29 32.38 5.04 0.71
N GLY A 30 32.06 3.97 -0.01
CA GLY A 30 31.21 3.98 -1.21
C GLY A 30 29.72 3.87 -0.92
N ILE A 31 29.29 4.02 0.34
CA ILE A 31 27.87 4.07 0.71
C ILE A 31 27.29 5.41 0.23
N CYS A 32 26.19 5.34 -0.53
CA CYS A 32 25.53 6.53 -1.11
C CYS A 32 24.10 6.73 -0.59
N SER A 33 23.60 5.86 0.30
CA SER A 33 22.23 5.90 0.83
C SER A 33 22.21 5.32 2.25
N ALA A 34 21.16 5.63 3.01
CA ALA A 34 20.95 5.17 4.39
C ALA A 34 22.13 5.45 5.33
N VAL A 35 22.79 6.61 5.17
CA VAL A 35 23.77 7.13 6.14
C VAL A 35 23.00 7.76 7.30
N PHE A 36 23.07 7.13 8.48
CA PHE A 36 22.39 7.63 9.66
C PHE A 36 23.09 8.83 10.26
N TYR A 37 22.30 9.76 10.79
CA TYR A 37 22.80 10.86 11.61
C TYR A 37 23.47 10.31 12.87
N ASP A 38 24.72 10.71 13.11
CA ASP A 38 25.54 10.27 14.25
C ASP A 38 26.16 11.47 14.98
N GLY A 39 25.41 12.58 15.01
CA GLY A 39 25.82 13.82 15.67
C GLY A 39 25.18 14.00 17.05
N GLU A 40 25.28 15.21 17.57
CA GLU A 40 24.64 15.59 18.84
C GLU A 40 23.12 15.41 18.78
N PRO A 41 22.45 15.02 19.87
CA PRO A 41 21.00 14.90 19.89
C PRO A 41 20.30 16.17 19.35
N LEU A 42 19.42 15.98 18.38
CA LEU A 42 18.70 17.10 17.77
C LEU A 42 17.73 17.71 18.79
N ARG A 43 17.68 19.04 18.83
CA ARG A 43 16.78 19.81 19.69
C ARG A 43 15.38 19.81 19.10
N PRO A 44 14.30 19.79 19.90
CA PRO A 44 12.94 19.93 19.38
C PRO A 44 12.74 21.29 18.70
N ARG A 45 11.79 21.34 17.75
CA ARG A 45 11.33 22.58 17.10
C ARG A 45 12.47 23.44 16.56
N THR A 46 13.47 22.79 15.98
CA THR A 46 14.70 23.42 15.52
C THR A 46 14.95 23.07 14.06
N CYS A 47 15.17 24.12 13.25
CA CYS A 47 15.57 23.96 11.86
C CYS A 47 17.08 23.71 11.75
N TYR A 48 17.43 22.77 10.88
CA TYR A 48 18.79 22.38 10.57
C TYR A 48 19.03 22.49 9.07
N GLU A 49 20.22 22.96 8.72
CA GLU A 49 20.78 22.87 7.38
C GLU A 49 21.81 21.75 7.33
N TRP A 50 21.99 21.16 6.15
CA TRP A 50 23.04 20.17 5.94
C TRP A 50 23.75 20.37 4.61
N THR A 51 25.01 19.95 4.58
CA THR A 51 25.85 19.93 3.38
C THR A 51 26.46 18.55 3.22
N LEU A 52 26.59 18.11 1.99
CA LEU A 52 27.24 16.87 1.59
C LEU A 52 28.35 17.18 0.60
N ALA A 53 29.56 16.75 0.93
CA ALA A 53 30.67 16.67 -0.01
C ALA A 53 30.91 15.20 -0.36
N VAL A 54 31.10 14.89 -1.63
CA VAL A 54 31.48 13.54 -2.11
C VAL A 54 32.67 13.66 -3.04
N THR A 55 33.62 12.72 -2.93
CA THR A 55 34.78 12.65 -3.83
C THR A 55 34.77 11.32 -4.58
N ASP A 56 34.99 11.38 -5.89
CA ASP A 56 35.05 10.22 -6.76
C ASP A 56 36.47 9.65 -6.93
N ASN A 57 36.57 8.50 -7.59
CA ASN A 57 37.82 7.82 -7.95
C ASN A 57 38.69 8.55 -8.98
N HIS A 58 38.26 9.70 -9.48
CA HIS A 58 39.06 10.57 -10.34
C HIS A 58 39.61 11.78 -9.57
N GLY A 59 39.40 11.83 -8.25
CA GLY A 59 39.81 12.95 -7.39
C GLY A 59 38.94 14.19 -7.56
N GLN A 60 37.74 14.07 -8.14
CA GLN A 60 36.78 15.17 -8.28
C GLN A 60 35.85 15.21 -7.08
N THR A 61 35.67 16.40 -6.50
CA THR A 61 34.77 16.61 -5.36
C THR A 61 33.55 17.44 -5.79
N ALA A 62 32.36 16.96 -5.46
CA ALA A 62 31.12 17.71 -5.56
C ALA A 62 30.63 18.08 -4.15
N VAL A 63 30.15 19.31 -3.98
CA VAL A 63 29.56 19.78 -2.72
C VAL A 63 28.14 20.28 -3.00
N ARG A 64 27.18 19.80 -2.21
CA ARG A 64 25.79 20.22 -2.29
C ARG A 64 25.29 20.64 -0.91
N ARG A 65 24.60 21.77 -0.85
CA ARG A 65 23.74 22.12 0.29
C ARG A 65 22.38 21.47 0.06
N GLY A 66 21.93 20.68 1.04
CA GLY A 66 20.62 20.06 1.00
C GLY A 66 19.51 21.01 1.46
N ASP A 67 18.28 20.51 1.41
CA ASP A 67 17.12 21.22 1.94
C ASP A 67 17.16 21.27 3.47
N LEU A 68 16.43 22.23 4.05
CA LEU A 68 16.27 22.30 5.50
C LEU A 68 15.42 21.13 5.99
N PHE A 69 15.75 20.60 7.16
CA PHE A 69 14.84 19.76 7.92
C PHE A 69 14.56 20.40 9.29
N GLU A 70 13.37 20.16 9.82
CA GLU A 70 12.93 20.73 11.09
C GLU A 70 12.39 19.62 11.99
N THR A 71 12.83 19.59 13.23
CA THR A 71 12.33 18.67 14.25
C THR A 71 10.99 19.17 14.81
N GLY A 72 10.09 18.24 15.14
CA GLY A 72 8.86 18.55 15.87
C GLY A 72 9.06 18.60 17.38
N PHE A 73 8.01 18.24 18.12
CA PHE A 73 8.08 17.93 19.55
C PHE A 73 9.02 16.75 19.82
N SER A 74 9.69 16.78 20.98
CA SER A 74 10.38 15.60 21.49
C SER A 74 9.36 14.55 21.96
N GLU A 75 9.74 13.28 21.93
CA GLU A 75 8.89 12.20 22.44
C GLU A 75 8.58 12.42 23.94
N GLY A 76 7.29 12.36 24.29
CA GLY A 76 6.81 12.62 25.66
C GLY A 76 6.81 14.09 26.09
N GLU A 77 7.18 15.04 25.21
CA GLU A 77 7.06 16.46 25.52
C GLU A 77 5.58 16.85 25.71
N PRO A 78 5.20 17.48 26.84
CA PRO A 78 3.82 17.82 27.09
C PRO A 78 3.36 18.97 26.20
N TRP A 79 2.15 18.83 25.67
CA TRP A 79 1.45 19.88 24.96
C TRP A 79 0.83 20.86 25.97
N THR A 80 0.95 22.15 25.68
CA THR A 80 0.20 23.24 26.34
C THR A 80 -1.29 23.16 25.98
N GLY A 81 -1.60 22.73 24.75
CA GLY A 81 -2.96 22.54 24.27
C GLY A 81 -3.67 21.41 24.99
N LYS A 82 -4.99 21.57 25.11
CA LYS A 82 -5.88 20.57 25.67
C LYS A 82 -6.70 19.95 24.55
N TRP A 83 -7.00 18.67 24.67
CA TRP A 83 -8.00 18.04 23.81
C TRP A 83 -9.34 18.75 23.99
N ILE A 84 -9.93 19.22 22.90
CA ILE A 84 -11.26 19.83 22.88
C ILE A 84 -12.19 19.02 21.98
N SER A 85 -13.45 18.90 22.40
CA SER A 85 -14.51 18.27 21.61
C SER A 85 -15.61 19.30 21.33
N PRO A 86 -16.18 19.35 20.11
CA PRO A 86 -17.44 20.06 19.91
C PRO A 86 -18.54 19.42 20.76
N LYS A 87 -19.62 20.17 21.00
CA LYS A 87 -20.84 19.58 21.59
C LYS A 87 -21.49 18.70 20.53
N GLN A 88 -21.33 17.39 20.69
CA GLN A 88 -21.81 16.39 19.75
C GLN A 88 -22.81 15.43 20.39
N GLU A 89 -23.74 14.93 19.58
CA GLU A 89 -24.64 13.86 19.99
C GLU A 89 -23.86 12.56 19.99
N VAL A 90 -23.93 11.81 21.10
CA VAL A 90 -23.34 10.48 21.17
C VAL A 90 -24.27 9.55 20.41
N VAL A 91 -23.82 9.09 19.25
CA VAL A 91 -24.58 8.09 18.51
C VAL A 91 -24.28 6.71 19.12
N PRO A 92 -25.30 5.92 19.49
CA PRO A 92 -25.11 4.61 20.09
C PRO A 92 -24.25 3.67 19.25
N ASP A 93 -23.56 2.75 19.92
CA ASP A 93 -22.85 1.67 19.24
C ASP A 93 -23.89 0.74 18.61
N ALA A 94 -23.77 0.42 17.32
CA ALA A 94 -24.80 -0.35 16.62
C ALA A 94 -24.88 -1.82 17.08
N PHE A 95 -23.78 -2.38 17.61
CA PHE A 95 -23.68 -3.83 17.89
C PHE A 95 -22.86 -4.23 19.13
N CYS A 96 -22.29 -3.28 19.88
CA CYS A 96 -21.39 -3.60 21.01
C CYS A 96 -22.06 -4.41 22.14
N ASP A 97 -23.40 -4.49 22.17
CA ASP A 97 -24.16 -5.19 23.21
C ASP A 97 -24.75 -6.54 22.74
N TRP A 98 -24.38 -7.03 21.54
CA TRP A 98 -24.87 -8.33 21.06
C TRP A 98 -24.09 -9.48 21.70
N PRO A 99 -24.77 -10.52 22.22
CA PRO A 99 -24.10 -11.72 22.72
C PRO A 99 -23.45 -12.51 21.58
N ALA A 100 -22.38 -13.26 21.90
CA ALA A 100 -21.53 -13.94 20.92
C ALA A 100 -22.28 -14.94 20.03
N ASP A 101 -23.34 -15.57 20.55
CA ASP A 101 -24.24 -16.44 19.80
C ASP A 101 -25.02 -15.68 18.71
N LYS A 102 -25.49 -14.47 18.99
CA LYS A 102 -26.09 -13.58 17.97
C LYS A 102 -25.08 -13.07 16.97
N LEU A 103 -23.84 -12.82 17.38
CA LEU A 103 -22.77 -12.46 16.44
C LEU A 103 -22.45 -13.67 15.52
N VAL A 104 -22.39 -14.89 16.05
CA VAL A 104 -22.15 -16.11 15.25
C VAL A 104 -23.35 -16.47 14.35
N GLU A 105 -24.60 -16.26 14.80
CA GLU A 105 -25.80 -16.43 13.99
C GLU A 105 -25.87 -15.39 12.86
N HIS A 106 -25.41 -14.17 13.14
CA HIS A 106 -25.38 -13.06 12.18
C HIS A 106 -24.21 -13.14 11.19
N PHE A 107 -23.03 -13.57 11.64
CA PHE A 107 -21.81 -13.73 10.85
C PHE A 107 -21.53 -15.19 10.43
N GLY A 108 -22.56 -16.06 10.45
CA GLY A 108 -22.43 -17.49 10.17
C GLY A 108 -21.81 -17.81 8.81
N PRO A 109 -21.47 -19.09 8.54
CA PRO A 109 -20.56 -19.49 7.47
C PRO A 109 -21.23 -19.43 6.09
N VAL A 110 -21.57 -18.25 5.59
CA VAL A 110 -22.20 -18.06 4.29
C VAL A 110 -21.85 -16.69 3.74
N ASP A 111 -21.29 -16.65 2.53
CA ASP A 111 -21.06 -15.48 1.65
C ASP A 111 -21.11 -14.10 2.35
N PHE A 112 -19.95 -13.45 2.53
CA PHE A 112 -19.77 -12.04 2.97
C PHE A 112 -20.62 -11.00 2.20
N VAL A 113 -21.33 -11.43 1.16
CA VAL A 113 -22.19 -10.66 0.26
C VAL A 113 -23.61 -10.45 0.84
N GLY A 114 -23.98 -11.08 1.96
CA GLY A 114 -25.34 -11.05 2.51
C GLY A 114 -25.52 -10.58 3.96
N LEU A 115 -24.51 -9.93 4.56
CA LEU A 115 -24.63 -9.42 5.93
C LEU A 115 -25.46 -8.12 5.96
N ASP A 116 -26.71 -8.20 6.41
CA ASP A 116 -27.55 -7.04 6.77
C ASP A 116 -27.13 -6.50 8.15
N MET A 117 -26.10 -5.65 8.16
CA MET A 117 -25.52 -5.08 9.39
C MET A 117 -26.19 -3.76 9.81
N GLY A 118 -27.48 -3.58 9.52
CA GLY A 118 -28.31 -2.56 10.17
C GLY A 118 -28.25 -1.14 9.60
N ASN A 119 -29.37 -0.46 9.88
CA ASN A 119 -29.88 0.83 9.40
C ASN A 119 -28.83 1.94 9.04
N PRO A 120 -29.01 2.68 7.93
CA PRO A 120 -28.28 3.93 7.64
C PRO A 120 -28.42 5.02 8.73
N ASP A 121 -29.37 4.90 9.65
CA ASP A 121 -29.49 5.80 10.81
C ASP A 121 -28.22 5.77 11.69
N GLY A 122 -27.45 6.85 11.66
CA GLY A 122 -26.38 7.08 12.64
C GLY A 122 -25.18 7.91 12.17
N VAL A 123 -25.00 8.22 10.90
CA VAL A 123 -23.89 9.10 10.48
C VAL A 123 -24.00 10.50 11.10
N ALA A 124 -22.86 11.07 11.54
CA ALA A 124 -22.83 12.33 12.28
C ALA A 124 -22.33 13.49 11.40
N PRO A 125 -22.76 14.75 11.67
CA PRO A 125 -22.29 15.91 10.91
C PRO A 125 -20.81 16.18 11.16
N ALA A 126 -20.16 16.85 10.21
CA ALA A 126 -18.87 17.47 10.48
C ALA A 126 -19.05 18.75 11.30
N TYR A 127 -18.13 18.99 12.23
CA TYR A 127 -18.18 20.11 13.16
C TYR A 127 -17.19 21.19 12.77
N TYR A 128 -17.61 22.44 12.85
CA TYR A 128 -16.80 23.62 12.57
C TYR A 128 -16.33 24.20 13.90
N LEU A 129 -15.03 24.29 14.12
CA LEU A 129 -14.39 24.82 15.32
C LEU A 129 -13.58 26.07 14.94
N ARG A 130 -13.66 27.13 15.74
CA ARG A 130 -12.85 28.34 15.51
C ARG A 130 -12.35 28.98 16.79
N LYS A 131 -11.24 29.70 16.65
CA LYS A 131 -10.73 30.63 17.66
C LYS A 131 -10.20 31.90 17.01
N SER A 132 -10.63 33.04 17.53
CA SER A 132 -10.05 34.35 17.20
C SER A 132 -8.95 34.69 18.20
N PHE A 133 -7.85 35.26 17.74
CA PHE A 133 -6.74 35.66 18.59
C PHE A 133 -5.98 36.86 18.02
N GLY A 134 -5.36 37.63 18.92
CA GLY A 134 -4.39 38.66 18.57
C GLY A 134 -2.97 38.15 18.78
N LEU A 135 -2.01 38.81 18.14
CA LEU A 135 -0.57 38.58 18.35
C LEU A 135 0.06 39.75 19.08
N LEU A 136 1.20 39.53 19.75
CA LEU A 136 2.02 40.62 20.26
C LEU A 136 2.40 41.57 19.10
N PRO A 137 2.44 42.90 19.34
CA PRO A 137 2.78 43.90 18.32
C PRO A 137 4.30 43.92 18.05
N LYS A 138 4.83 42.79 17.61
CA LYS A 138 6.25 42.52 17.39
C LYS A 138 6.47 41.92 16.00
N LYS A 139 7.68 42.06 15.48
CA LYS A 139 8.06 41.46 14.19
C LYS A 139 8.27 39.96 14.35
N ARG A 140 7.52 39.18 13.57
CA ARG A 140 7.51 37.70 13.58
C ARG A 140 8.71 37.18 12.79
N SER A 141 9.36 36.14 13.30
CA SER A 141 10.42 35.42 12.60
C SER A 141 9.92 34.12 11.96
N SER A 142 9.04 33.38 12.65
CA SER A 142 8.42 32.15 12.13
C SER A 142 7.12 31.82 12.87
N ALA A 143 6.28 31.00 12.25
CA ALA A 143 5.14 30.37 12.90
C ALA A 143 4.94 28.93 12.42
N ARG A 144 4.65 28.03 13.37
CA ARG A 144 4.36 26.61 13.12
C ARG A 144 3.04 26.22 13.76
N LEU A 145 2.17 25.60 12.99
CA LEU A 145 0.96 24.95 13.51
C LEU A 145 1.24 23.46 13.67
N TYR A 146 1.14 22.97 14.90
CA TYR A 146 1.13 21.54 15.23
C TYR A 146 -0.31 21.13 15.52
N ILE A 147 -0.82 20.10 14.86
CA ILE A 147 -2.25 19.77 14.93
C ILE A 147 -2.49 18.27 14.70
N THR A 148 -3.45 17.73 15.44
CA THR A 148 -3.93 16.34 15.34
C THR A 148 -5.41 16.24 15.75
N ALA A 149 -6.06 15.11 15.45
CA ALA A 149 -7.44 14.86 15.79
C ALA A 149 -7.72 13.39 16.15
N GLY A 150 -8.66 13.18 17.06
CA GLY A 150 -9.49 11.97 17.07
C GLY A 150 -10.62 12.15 16.08
N GLY A 151 -10.39 11.72 14.85
CA GLY A 151 -11.19 12.02 13.67
C GLY A 151 -10.27 12.37 12.50
N ILE A 152 -10.81 13.08 11.51
CA ILE A 152 -10.00 13.75 10.48
C ILE A 152 -10.37 15.22 10.39
N TYR A 153 -9.41 16.07 9.99
CA TYR A 153 -9.60 17.51 9.98
C TYR A 153 -9.13 18.18 8.68
N ASP A 154 -9.75 19.31 8.38
CA ASP A 154 -9.32 20.31 7.41
C ASP A 154 -9.16 21.65 8.15
N VAL A 155 -8.06 22.36 7.93
CA VAL A 155 -7.69 23.55 8.71
C VAL A 155 -7.37 24.74 7.83
N SER A 156 -7.94 25.88 8.22
CA SER A 156 -7.73 27.18 7.62
C SER A 156 -7.24 28.20 8.64
N LEU A 157 -6.53 29.21 8.14
CA LEU A 157 -6.09 30.37 8.91
C LEU A 157 -6.40 31.62 8.08
N ASN A 158 -7.24 32.49 8.64
CA ASN A 158 -7.70 33.72 8.00
C ASN A 158 -8.37 33.47 6.62
N GLY A 159 -9.27 32.48 6.57
CA GLY A 159 -9.97 32.09 5.34
C GLY A 159 -9.14 31.37 4.28
N LYS A 160 -7.85 31.09 4.55
CA LYS A 160 -6.95 30.41 3.63
C LYS A 160 -6.67 28.98 4.12
N PRO A 161 -6.74 27.95 3.26
CA PRO A 161 -6.28 26.61 3.61
C PRO A 161 -4.83 26.65 4.08
N VAL A 162 -4.52 25.94 5.17
CA VAL A 162 -3.14 25.79 5.66
C VAL A 162 -2.36 24.76 4.85
N THR A 163 -3.05 23.76 4.32
CA THR A 163 -2.48 22.63 3.60
C THR A 163 -3.41 22.19 2.48
N ASP A 164 -2.85 21.49 1.48
CA ASP A 164 -3.60 20.76 0.46
C ASP A 164 -3.64 19.24 0.73
N THR A 165 -3.09 18.81 1.87
CA THR A 165 -3.14 17.42 2.32
C THR A 165 -4.53 17.05 2.80
N LEU A 166 -4.94 15.80 2.53
CA LEU A 166 -6.25 15.27 2.84
C LEU A 166 -6.19 14.27 4.00
N PHE A 167 -7.34 14.07 4.66
CA PHE A 167 -7.55 13.06 5.70
C PHE A 167 -6.57 13.12 6.88
N ASN A 168 -6.04 14.31 7.21
CA ASN A 168 -5.16 14.49 8.36
C ASN A 168 -5.93 14.13 9.66
N PRO A 169 -5.33 13.42 10.64
CA PRO A 169 -3.92 13.06 10.72
C PRO A 169 -3.52 11.74 10.03
N GLY A 170 -4.43 11.10 9.30
CA GLY A 170 -4.24 9.76 8.73
C GLY A 170 -4.76 8.67 9.66
N PHE A 171 -4.66 7.42 9.20
CA PHE A 171 -5.13 6.25 9.92
C PHE A 171 -3.98 5.62 10.72
N THR A 172 -4.09 5.57 12.04
CA THR A 172 -3.17 4.88 12.97
C THR A 172 -3.98 4.05 13.98
N PRO A 173 -3.33 3.13 14.72
CA PRO A 173 -3.90 2.55 15.93
C PRO A 173 -4.09 3.62 17.02
N TYR A 174 -5.19 4.36 16.98
CA TYR A 174 -5.41 5.52 17.86
C TYR A 174 -5.50 5.18 19.37
N ASP A 175 -5.68 3.91 19.72
CA ASP A 175 -5.57 3.40 21.10
C ASP A 175 -4.12 3.24 21.56
N LYS A 176 -3.15 3.25 20.62
CA LYS A 176 -1.72 3.22 20.88
C LYS A 176 -1.10 4.61 20.80
N TYR A 177 -1.39 5.36 19.73
CA TYR A 177 -0.83 6.69 19.51
C TYR A 177 -1.60 7.50 18.46
N PHE A 178 -1.44 8.82 18.51
CA PHE A 178 -1.86 9.75 17.46
C PHE A 178 -0.67 10.34 16.74
N GLU A 179 -0.82 10.56 15.44
CA GLU A 179 0.11 11.37 14.66
C GLU A 179 -0.32 12.84 14.64
N TYR A 180 0.63 13.75 14.72
CA TYR A 180 0.40 15.18 14.46
C TYR A 180 1.16 15.63 13.22
N GLN A 181 0.62 16.64 12.57
CA GLN A 181 1.23 17.32 11.43
C GLN A 181 1.82 18.65 11.89
N THR A 182 2.88 19.08 11.21
CA THR A 182 3.52 20.39 11.40
C THR A 182 3.40 21.18 10.10
N PHE A 183 2.83 22.38 10.17
CA PHE A 183 2.71 23.27 9.01
C PHE A 183 3.40 24.61 9.27
N ASP A 184 4.15 25.10 8.26
CA ASP A 184 4.62 26.48 8.25
C ASP A 184 3.47 27.42 7.89
N VAL A 185 3.04 28.23 8.84
CA VAL A 185 1.94 29.20 8.68
C VAL A 185 2.42 30.65 8.79
N THR A 186 3.73 30.88 8.72
CA THR A 186 4.35 32.20 8.89
C THR A 186 3.73 33.24 7.96
N GLY A 187 3.50 32.87 6.70
CA GLY A 187 2.93 33.74 5.66
C GLY A 187 1.42 33.94 5.73
N LEU A 188 0.71 33.21 6.60
CA LEU A 188 -0.75 33.28 6.71
C LEU A 188 -1.23 34.18 7.85
N LEU A 189 -0.35 34.54 8.78
CA LEU A 189 -0.71 35.34 9.95
C LEU A 189 -0.87 36.84 9.63
N GLU A 190 -1.89 37.43 10.22
CA GLU A 190 -2.22 38.85 10.20
C GLU A 190 -2.14 39.43 11.63
N GLN A 191 -2.66 40.64 11.86
CA GLN A 191 -2.67 41.24 13.21
C GLN A 191 -3.81 40.65 14.07
N GLU A 192 -5.01 40.57 13.51
CA GLU A 192 -6.14 39.82 14.04
C GLU A 192 -6.26 38.53 13.25
N ASN A 193 -6.35 37.40 13.94
CA ASN A 193 -6.31 36.10 13.31
C ASN A 193 -7.50 35.24 13.71
N VAL A 194 -7.91 34.36 12.81
CA VAL A 194 -8.88 33.30 13.07
C VAL A 194 -8.34 32.00 12.53
N ILE A 195 -8.17 31.02 13.41
CA ILE A 195 -7.97 29.62 13.01
C ILE A 195 -9.34 28.94 12.94
N GLY A 196 -9.59 28.27 11.82
CA GLY A 196 -10.79 27.49 11.55
C GLY A 196 -10.43 26.03 11.32
N VAL A 197 -11.16 25.11 11.93
CA VAL A 197 -11.01 23.67 11.70
C VAL A 197 -12.37 23.05 11.43
N ILE A 198 -12.47 22.27 10.36
CA ILE A 198 -13.61 21.37 10.14
C ILE A 198 -13.18 19.97 10.57
N LEU A 199 -13.96 19.34 11.44
CA LEU A 199 -13.65 18.07 12.10
C LEU A 199 -14.72 17.03 11.76
N ALA A 200 -14.31 15.94 11.12
CA ALA A 200 -15.18 14.82 10.73
C ALA A 200 -14.78 13.51 11.45
N ASP A 201 -15.67 12.51 11.38
CA ASP A 201 -15.55 11.27 12.16
C ASP A 201 -14.33 10.42 11.75
N GLY A 202 -13.96 10.41 10.47
CA GLY A 202 -12.79 9.69 9.92
C GLY A 202 -12.74 8.20 10.32
N TRP A 203 -11.54 7.62 10.35
CA TRP A 203 -11.35 6.24 10.84
C TRP A 203 -11.53 6.09 12.36
N TYR A 204 -11.45 7.19 13.12
CA TYR A 204 -11.51 7.17 14.58
C TYR A 204 -12.90 6.74 15.09
N LYS A 205 -13.95 7.29 14.48
CA LYS A 205 -15.35 7.12 14.90
C LYS A 205 -16.28 6.69 13.77
N GLY A 206 -15.92 6.96 12.51
CA GLY A 206 -16.73 6.64 11.33
C GLY A 206 -16.89 5.13 11.12
N ARG A 207 -17.72 4.76 10.14
CA ARG A 207 -17.87 3.37 9.72
C ARG A 207 -16.55 2.85 9.15
N ASN A 208 -16.26 1.56 9.35
CA ASN A 208 -15.04 0.94 8.83
C ASN A 208 -15.18 -0.56 8.64
N GLY A 209 -14.54 -1.08 7.59
CA GLY A 209 -14.29 -2.50 7.39
C GLY A 209 -15.57 -3.30 7.14
N ILE A 210 -15.42 -4.60 6.87
CA ILE A 210 -16.49 -5.47 6.31
C ILE A 210 -17.83 -5.33 7.05
N GLY A 211 -17.84 -5.27 8.38
CA GLY A 211 -19.06 -5.19 9.18
C GLY A 211 -19.62 -3.79 9.37
N GLY A 212 -19.02 -2.75 8.78
CA GLY A 212 -19.53 -1.38 8.84
C GLY A 212 -19.59 -0.79 10.26
N LEU A 213 -18.88 -1.37 11.23
CA LEU A 213 -18.89 -0.90 12.62
C LEU A 213 -18.32 0.51 12.72
N ARG A 214 -18.76 1.23 13.75
CA ARG A 214 -18.37 2.61 14.05
C ARG A 214 -17.82 2.73 15.48
N ASN A 215 -17.45 3.94 15.88
CA ASN A 215 -16.93 4.25 17.23
C ASN A 215 -15.75 3.33 17.60
N LEU A 216 -14.89 3.06 16.61
CA LEU A 216 -13.83 2.06 16.70
C LEU A 216 -12.83 2.38 17.81
N TYR A 217 -12.43 3.64 17.91
CA TYR A 217 -11.44 4.12 18.88
C TYR A 217 -12.04 5.07 19.92
N GLY A 218 -13.09 5.81 19.56
CA GLY A 218 -13.79 6.67 20.51
C GLY A 218 -15.19 7.07 20.06
N LYS A 219 -15.96 7.61 21.00
CA LYS A 219 -17.38 7.97 20.82
C LYS A 219 -17.60 9.44 20.45
N GLN A 220 -16.55 10.26 20.53
CA GLN A 220 -16.61 11.69 20.26
C GLN A 220 -15.34 12.13 19.53
N THR A 221 -15.49 12.92 18.47
CA THR A 221 -14.35 13.54 17.80
C THR A 221 -13.67 14.56 18.71
N LYS A 222 -12.34 14.70 18.58
CA LYS A 222 -11.56 15.64 19.40
C LYS A 222 -10.42 16.27 18.60
N LEU A 223 -10.02 17.48 18.98
CA LEU A 223 -8.95 18.26 18.34
C LEU A 223 -7.89 18.63 19.39
N LEU A 224 -6.62 18.56 18.99
CA LEU A 224 -5.49 19.11 19.73
C LEU A 224 -4.63 19.92 18.77
N ALA A 225 -4.36 21.19 19.09
CA ALA A 225 -3.52 22.03 18.26
C ALA A 225 -2.75 23.08 19.07
N GLU A 226 -1.56 23.42 18.59
CA GLU A 226 -0.73 24.51 19.07
C GLU A 226 -0.11 25.27 17.90
N LEU A 227 -0.39 26.57 17.84
CA LEU A 227 0.30 27.50 16.97
C LEU A 227 1.41 28.19 17.77
N HIS A 228 2.67 27.89 17.43
CA HIS A 228 3.86 28.50 18.02
C HIS A 228 4.32 29.64 17.11
N VAL A 229 4.30 30.87 17.61
CA VAL A 229 4.78 32.06 16.90
C VAL A 229 6.05 32.55 17.57
N ARG A 230 7.15 32.61 16.82
CA ARG A 230 8.43 33.15 17.30
C ARG A 230 8.64 34.56 16.76
N TYR A 231 9.16 35.44 17.59
CA TYR A 231 9.49 36.82 17.24
C TYR A 231 11.00 37.01 17.04
N GLU A 232 11.40 38.10 16.39
CA GLU A 232 12.83 38.41 16.14
C GLU A 232 13.61 38.70 17.43
N ASP A 233 12.94 39.13 18.50
CA ASP A 233 13.54 39.36 19.82
C ASP A 233 13.71 38.07 20.65
N GLY A 234 13.35 36.91 20.09
CA GLY A 234 13.45 35.61 20.73
C GLY A 234 12.25 35.22 21.60
N THR A 235 11.26 36.10 21.79
CA THR A 235 10.02 35.74 22.51
C THR A 235 9.09 34.88 21.66
N THR A 236 8.14 34.20 22.31
CA THR A 236 7.18 33.29 21.67
C THR A 236 5.76 33.49 22.19
N ASP A 237 4.76 33.45 21.30
CA ASP A 237 3.36 33.21 21.65
C ASP A 237 2.97 31.77 21.32
N ILE A 238 2.14 31.15 22.16
CA ILE A 238 1.54 29.84 21.90
C ILE A 238 0.01 30.01 21.95
N ILE A 239 -0.64 29.77 20.81
CA ILE A 239 -2.10 29.77 20.70
C ILE A 239 -2.55 28.33 20.63
N ALA A 240 -3.20 27.85 21.70
CA ALA A 240 -3.53 26.45 21.86
C ALA A 240 -5.05 26.17 21.84
N THR A 241 -5.40 24.89 21.69
CA THR A 241 -6.75 24.38 21.96
C THR A 241 -7.07 24.44 23.46
N ASP A 242 -8.17 25.11 23.80
CA ASP A 242 -8.64 25.37 25.17
C ASP A 242 -10.15 25.69 25.20
N ASP A 243 -10.67 26.11 26.35
CA ASP A 243 -12.09 26.43 26.56
C ASP A 243 -12.58 27.73 25.89
N THR A 244 -11.68 28.51 25.26
CA THR A 244 -12.05 29.71 24.52
C THR A 244 -12.48 29.43 23.08
N TRP A 245 -12.27 28.20 22.60
CA TRP A 245 -12.75 27.76 21.30
C TRP A 245 -14.28 27.62 21.31
N ILE A 246 -14.87 27.89 20.14
CA ILE A 246 -16.29 27.71 19.90
C ILE A 246 -16.51 26.79 18.71
N SER A 247 -17.66 26.13 18.67
CA SER A 247 -18.03 25.18 17.64
C SER A 247 -19.47 25.36 17.14
N SER A 248 -19.74 24.91 15.92
CA SER A 248 -21.07 24.85 15.32
C SER A 248 -21.19 23.64 14.40
N LYS A 249 -22.42 23.16 14.16
CA LYS A 249 -22.73 22.39 12.95
C LYS A 249 -22.60 23.31 11.74
N GLY A 250 -22.35 22.75 10.56
CA GLY A 250 -22.29 23.50 9.31
C GLY A 250 -23.05 22.80 8.19
N PRO A 251 -22.65 23.01 6.92
CA PRO A 251 -23.33 22.43 5.76
C PRO A 251 -23.19 20.91 5.62
N TYR A 252 -22.25 20.25 6.31
CA TYR A 252 -22.16 18.78 6.30
C TYR A 252 -23.20 18.19 7.26
N GLU A 253 -24.24 17.57 6.72
CA GLU A 253 -25.17 16.75 7.51
C GLU A 253 -24.50 15.47 7.98
N TYR A 254 -23.63 14.90 7.13
CA TYR A 254 -22.68 13.88 7.50
C TYR A 254 -21.48 13.85 6.56
N ALA A 255 -20.39 13.23 7.03
CA ALA A 255 -19.22 12.92 6.23
C ALA A 255 -18.53 11.64 6.74
N ASP A 256 -18.50 10.60 5.91
CA ASP A 256 -17.97 9.29 6.27
C ASP A 256 -17.21 8.65 5.09
N LEU A 257 -16.10 7.99 5.41
CA LEU A 257 -15.18 7.41 4.42
C LEU A 257 -15.79 6.23 3.63
N PHE A 258 -16.83 5.58 4.12
CA PHE A 258 -17.45 4.40 3.50
C PHE A 258 -18.87 4.65 3.00
N VAL A 259 -19.57 5.63 3.57
CA VAL A 259 -20.92 6.01 3.13
C VAL A 259 -20.87 7.08 2.05
N GLY A 260 -20.05 8.11 2.24
CA GLY A 260 -19.99 9.33 1.42
C GLY A 260 -20.27 10.59 2.23
N GLU A 261 -20.60 11.68 1.55
CA GLU A 261 -20.90 12.97 2.16
C GLU A 261 -22.30 13.49 1.83
N PHE A 262 -22.92 14.18 2.78
CA PHE A 262 -24.12 14.97 2.54
C PHE A 262 -23.85 16.44 2.85
N TYR A 263 -23.87 17.27 1.82
CA TYR A 263 -23.62 18.70 1.91
C TYR A 263 -24.86 19.53 1.54
N ASP A 264 -25.39 20.30 2.50
CA ASP A 264 -26.46 21.28 2.26
C ASP A 264 -25.91 22.70 2.15
N ALA A 265 -25.73 23.17 0.90
CA ALA A 265 -25.15 24.49 0.63
C ALA A 265 -26.01 25.66 1.13
N ARG A 266 -27.29 25.43 1.47
CA ARG A 266 -28.15 26.45 2.08
C ARG A 266 -27.72 26.79 3.51
N LYS A 267 -26.92 25.91 4.14
CA LYS A 267 -26.39 26.05 5.50
C LYS A 267 -24.92 26.51 5.54
N ASP A 268 -24.38 26.96 4.40
CA ASP A 268 -23.02 27.48 4.32
C ASP A 268 -22.82 28.65 5.32
N LEU A 269 -21.71 28.60 6.06
CA LEU A 269 -21.38 29.58 7.10
C LEU A 269 -20.64 30.81 6.55
N GLY A 270 -20.35 30.85 5.25
CA GLY A 270 -19.64 31.96 4.60
C GLY A 270 -18.21 32.10 5.12
N ALA A 271 -17.78 33.33 5.41
CA ALA A 271 -16.42 33.65 5.89
C ALA A 271 -16.25 33.36 7.40
N TRP A 272 -16.69 32.20 7.88
CA TRP A 272 -16.73 31.84 9.30
C TRP A 272 -15.35 31.78 9.97
N ASP A 273 -14.34 31.47 9.18
CA ASP A 273 -12.92 31.35 9.53
C ASP A 273 -12.11 32.63 9.23
N CYS A 274 -12.79 33.75 9.03
CA CYS A 274 -12.19 35.08 8.85
C CYS A 274 -12.46 36.00 10.05
N ALA A 275 -11.62 37.02 10.21
CA ALA A 275 -11.87 38.11 11.14
C ALA A 275 -13.16 38.88 10.76
N GLY A 276 -13.85 39.45 11.74
CA GLY A 276 -15.11 40.18 11.54
C GLY A 276 -16.37 39.31 11.40
N TYR A 277 -16.24 37.98 11.30
CA TYR A 277 -17.40 37.08 11.35
C TYR A 277 -18.09 37.12 12.73
N ILE A 278 -19.43 37.16 12.73
CA ILE A 278 -20.23 37.16 13.95
C ILE A 278 -20.79 35.74 14.18
N PRO A 279 -20.25 34.95 15.13
CA PRO A 279 -20.59 33.55 15.31
C PRO A 279 -21.92 33.36 16.08
N LYS A 280 -23.03 33.77 15.47
CA LYS A 280 -24.37 33.60 16.06
C LYS A 280 -24.73 32.11 16.15
N GLY A 281 -25.14 31.66 17.33
CA GLY A 281 -25.57 30.26 17.54
C GLY A 281 -24.45 29.25 17.75
N TRP A 282 -23.18 29.69 17.73
CA TRP A 282 -22.04 28.85 18.07
C TRP A 282 -22.01 28.56 19.58
N THR A 283 -21.54 27.37 19.94
CA THR A 283 -21.47 26.90 21.33
C THR A 283 -20.03 26.68 21.76
N ALA A 284 -19.73 26.91 23.05
CA ALA A 284 -18.42 26.59 23.61
C ALA A 284 -18.08 25.10 23.42
N VAL A 285 -16.80 24.81 23.18
CA VAL A 285 -16.30 23.43 23.16
C VAL A 285 -16.21 22.86 24.57
N THR A 286 -16.15 21.54 24.68
CA THR A 286 -15.82 20.85 25.93
C THR A 286 -14.31 20.57 25.95
N VAL A 287 -13.62 21.05 26.99
CA VAL A 287 -12.25 20.61 27.28
C VAL A 287 -12.30 19.22 27.88
N LEU A 288 -11.63 18.27 27.26
CA LEU A 288 -11.56 16.90 27.75
C LEU A 288 -10.52 16.78 28.87
N PRO A 289 -10.69 15.82 29.80
CA PRO A 289 -9.65 15.50 30.77
C PRO A 289 -8.34 15.19 30.07
N HIS A 290 -7.22 15.56 30.71
CA HIS A 290 -5.92 15.15 30.23
C HIS A 290 -5.82 13.62 30.28
N THR A 291 -5.19 13.07 29.26
CA THR A 291 -5.07 11.64 28.98
C THR A 291 -3.64 11.40 28.51
N ASP A 292 -3.06 10.27 28.91
CA ASP A 292 -1.66 9.93 28.63
C ASP A 292 -1.46 9.42 27.19
N GLU A 293 -2.11 10.03 26.20
CA GLU A 293 -1.95 9.60 24.80
C GLU A 293 -0.55 9.91 24.28
N VAL A 294 0.01 8.94 23.55
CA VAL A 294 1.28 9.10 22.86
C VAL A 294 1.06 9.89 21.58
N LEU A 295 1.81 10.99 21.42
CA LEU A 295 1.79 11.84 20.22
C LEU A 295 3.11 11.71 19.48
N LYS A 296 3.04 11.45 18.17
CA LYS A 296 4.20 11.32 17.28
C LYS A 296 4.08 12.23 16.08
N GLY A 297 5.19 12.81 15.62
CA GLY A 297 5.19 13.54 14.36
C GLY A 297 5.02 12.57 13.20
N ILE A 298 4.20 12.91 12.21
CA ILE A 298 4.05 12.08 11.02
C ILE A 298 5.39 11.90 10.29
N CYS A 299 5.70 10.67 9.89
CA CYS A 299 6.98 10.31 9.23
C CYS A 299 6.79 9.69 7.84
N ALA A 300 5.59 9.77 7.26
CA ALA A 300 5.27 9.22 5.95
C ALA A 300 4.70 10.29 4.99
N PRO A 301 4.77 10.05 3.66
CA PRO A 301 4.19 10.95 2.68
C PRO A 301 2.68 11.15 2.93
N PRO A 302 2.20 12.41 2.95
CA PRO A 302 0.81 12.68 3.25
C PRO A 302 -0.12 12.24 2.12
N ALA A 303 -1.39 12.01 2.45
CA ALA A 303 -2.44 11.82 1.46
C ALA A 303 -2.82 13.17 0.82
N GLY A 304 -3.16 13.14 -0.47
CA GLY A 304 -3.63 14.32 -1.20
C GLY A 304 -4.04 13.97 -2.62
N VAL A 305 -4.50 14.98 -3.36
CA VAL A 305 -4.73 14.81 -4.81
C VAL A 305 -3.39 14.64 -5.51
N VAL A 306 -3.23 13.53 -6.23
CA VAL A 306 -2.01 13.18 -6.98
C VAL A 306 -2.19 13.32 -8.49
N GLU A 307 -3.43 13.30 -8.99
CA GLU A 307 -3.74 13.46 -10.39
C GLU A 307 -5.16 14.02 -10.59
N HIS A 308 -5.31 14.84 -11.64
CA HIS A 308 -6.60 15.34 -12.10
C HIS A 308 -6.95 14.63 -13.42
N ILE A 309 -8.08 13.92 -13.45
CA ILE A 309 -8.54 13.18 -14.63
C ILE A 309 -9.81 13.81 -15.17
N ARG A 310 -9.82 14.08 -16.47
CA ARG A 310 -11.06 14.45 -17.17
C ARG A 310 -11.85 13.20 -17.51
N PRO A 311 -13.18 13.20 -17.31
CA PRO A 311 -14.00 12.08 -17.72
C PRO A 311 -13.83 11.78 -19.21
N ALA A 312 -13.73 10.49 -19.54
CA ALA A 312 -13.68 10.03 -20.92
C ALA A 312 -15.00 10.30 -21.64
N SER A 313 -16.14 10.19 -20.94
CA SER A 313 -17.44 10.53 -21.49
C SER A 313 -18.49 10.85 -20.43
N VAL A 314 -19.54 11.57 -20.86
CA VAL A 314 -20.79 11.77 -20.11
C VAL A 314 -21.94 11.49 -21.05
N TYR A 315 -22.84 10.58 -20.67
CA TYR A 315 -23.94 10.15 -21.53
C TYR A 315 -25.16 9.70 -20.73
N ARG A 316 -26.29 9.53 -21.41
CA ARG A 316 -27.45 8.83 -20.86
C ARG A 316 -27.53 7.43 -21.44
N ASN A 317 -27.70 6.41 -20.61
CA ASN A 317 -27.91 5.04 -21.09
C ASN A 317 -29.35 4.86 -21.63
N ASP A 318 -29.66 3.64 -22.07
CA ASP A 318 -30.95 3.28 -22.70
C ASP A 318 -32.17 3.40 -21.76
N ILE A 319 -31.96 3.33 -20.44
CA ILE A 319 -32.99 3.59 -19.42
C ILE A 319 -32.98 5.03 -18.89
N GLY A 320 -32.09 5.89 -19.41
CA GLY A 320 -32.06 7.32 -19.16
C GLY A 320 -31.19 7.77 -17.97
N GLU A 321 -30.46 6.86 -17.32
CA GLU A 321 -29.49 7.20 -16.27
C GLU A 321 -28.36 8.04 -16.84
N LEU A 322 -27.99 9.13 -16.16
CA LEU A 322 -26.84 9.95 -16.54
C LEU A 322 -25.58 9.33 -15.95
N ILE A 323 -24.68 8.85 -16.81
CA ILE A 323 -23.44 8.18 -16.45
C ILE A 323 -22.25 9.07 -16.81
N LEU A 324 -21.36 9.23 -15.85
CA LEU A 324 -20.01 9.77 -16.01
C LEU A 324 -19.04 8.58 -16.08
N ASP A 325 -18.32 8.40 -17.18
CA ASP A 325 -17.23 7.41 -17.29
C ASP A 325 -15.89 8.15 -17.20
N MET A 326 -15.13 7.86 -16.15
CA MET A 326 -13.78 8.41 -15.95
C MET A 326 -12.76 7.84 -16.94
N GLY A 327 -13.06 6.72 -17.61
CA GLY A 327 -12.15 5.97 -18.48
C GLY A 327 -11.05 5.21 -17.72
N GLN A 328 -11.02 5.35 -16.39
CA GLN A 328 -10.03 4.78 -15.48
C GLN A 328 -10.72 4.55 -14.14
N ASN A 329 -10.57 3.35 -13.57
CA ASN A 329 -10.94 3.07 -12.19
C ASN A 329 -9.89 3.71 -11.25
N ILE A 330 -10.34 4.59 -10.36
CA ILE A 330 -9.50 5.41 -9.46
C ILE A 330 -10.00 5.34 -8.03
N ALA A 331 -9.11 5.61 -7.07
CA ALA A 331 -9.50 6.01 -5.72
C ALA A 331 -9.52 7.54 -5.65
N GLY A 332 -10.61 8.14 -5.18
CA GLY A 332 -10.75 9.59 -5.18
C GLY A 332 -12.19 10.08 -5.08
N PHE A 333 -12.48 11.22 -5.68
CA PHE A 333 -13.83 11.80 -5.74
C PHE A 333 -14.02 12.70 -6.96
N VAL A 334 -15.26 13.06 -7.25
CA VAL A 334 -15.60 13.96 -8.36
C VAL A 334 -15.74 15.40 -7.86
N ARG A 335 -15.07 16.33 -8.52
CA ARG A 335 -15.39 17.76 -8.48
C ARG A 335 -16.36 18.09 -9.59
N ALA A 336 -17.51 18.64 -9.24
CA ALA A 336 -18.60 18.94 -10.17
C ALA A 336 -19.01 20.41 -10.06
N THR A 337 -19.23 21.07 -11.21
CA THR A 337 -19.82 22.40 -11.30
C THR A 337 -21.18 22.32 -11.98
N PHE A 338 -22.19 22.94 -11.39
CA PHE A 338 -23.55 22.97 -11.93
C PHE A 338 -24.08 24.40 -11.92
N TYR A 339 -24.96 24.68 -12.88
CA TYR A 339 -25.41 26.04 -13.19
C TYR A 339 -26.92 26.15 -13.03
N ASN A 340 -27.36 27.28 -12.50
CA ASN A 340 -28.76 27.68 -12.44
C ASN A 340 -29.70 26.59 -11.89
N GLN A 341 -29.26 25.85 -10.87
CA GLN A 341 -30.13 24.88 -10.18
C GLN A 341 -31.04 25.63 -9.22
N GLU A 342 -32.26 25.14 -9.03
CA GLU A 342 -33.19 25.73 -8.08
C GLU A 342 -32.68 25.57 -6.64
N PRO A 343 -32.90 26.54 -5.73
CA PRO A 343 -32.62 26.36 -4.31
C PRO A 343 -33.32 25.11 -3.77
N GLY A 344 -32.58 24.24 -3.09
CA GLY A 344 -33.10 22.97 -2.58
C GLY A 344 -33.07 21.81 -3.58
N ALA A 345 -32.61 22.02 -4.82
CA ALA A 345 -32.36 20.91 -5.74
C ALA A 345 -31.33 19.94 -5.14
N HIS A 346 -31.67 18.64 -5.15
CA HIS A 346 -30.85 17.57 -4.60
C HIS A 346 -30.15 16.83 -5.72
N ILE A 347 -28.83 16.95 -5.78
CA ILE A 347 -27.96 16.25 -6.72
C ILE A 347 -27.33 15.08 -5.98
N VAL A 348 -27.32 13.91 -6.61
CA VAL A 348 -26.77 12.67 -6.02
C VAL A 348 -25.74 12.07 -6.96
N PHE A 349 -24.59 11.66 -6.41
CA PHE A 349 -23.48 11.03 -7.11
C PHE A 349 -23.28 9.62 -6.54
N GLU A 350 -23.56 8.60 -7.33
CA GLU A 350 -23.47 7.19 -6.90
C GLU A 350 -22.32 6.53 -7.65
N HIS A 351 -21.31 6.08 -6.90
CA HIS A 351 -20.03 5.65 -7.44
C HIS A 351 -19.98 4.13 -7.60
N THR A 352 -19.42 3.65 -8.72
CA THR A 352 -19.20 2.22 -8.94
C THR A 352 -17.96 1.95 -9.80
N GLU A 353 -17.31 0.82 -9.57
CA GLU A 353 -16.16 0.39 -10.39
C GLU A 353 -16.58 -0.12 -11.77
N MET A 354 -17.78 -0.70 -11.88
CA MET A 354 -18.29 -1.35 -13.09
C MET A 354 -19.78 -1.08 -13.30
N LEU A 355 -20.21 -1.10 -14.55
CA LEU A 355 -21.62 -1.19 -14.94
C LEU A 355 -21.99 -2.66 -15.15
N ASP A 356 -23.28 -2.97 -15.13
CA ASP A 356 -23.75 -4.32 -15.49
C ASP A 356 -23.56 -4.60 -16.99
N GLU A 357 -23.89 -5.83 -17.43
CA GLU A 357 -23.75 -6.24 -18.82
C GLU A 357 -24.60 -5.44 -19.83
N ARG A 358 -25.55 -4.62 -19.35
CA ARG A 358 -26.39 -3.73 -20.17
C ARG A 358 -25.92 -2.26 -20.13
N GLY A 359 -24.87 -1.96 -19.37
CA GLY A 359 -24.40 -0.60 -19.15
C GLY A 359 -25.28 0.19 -18.16
N HIS A 360 -26.00 -0.50 -17.27
CA HIS A 360 -26.78 0.12 -16.20
C HIS A 360 -25.93 0.23 -14.94
N TYR A 361 -26.25 1.22 -14.11
CA TYR A 361 -25.61 1.34 -12.81
C TYR A 361 -25.88 0.07 -11.98
N MET A 362 -24.81 -0.50 -11.43
CA MET A 362 -24.90 -1.54 -10.43
C MET A 362 -24.14 -1.13 -9.18
N ASN A 363 -24.73 -1.44 -8.03
CA ASN A 363 -23.99 -1.38 -6.78
C ASN A 363 -23.09 -2.63 -6.69
N SER A 364 -21.79 -2.45 -6.87
CA SER A 364 -20.81 -3.55 -6.82
C SER A 364 -20.41 -3.96 -5.39
N ILE A 365 -20.93 -3.26 -4.38
CA ILE A 365 -20.71 -3.53 -2.97
C ILE A 365 -22.03 -3.96 -2.28
N ASN A 366 -21.92 -4.64 -1.14
CA ASN A 366 -23.10 -5.01 -0.34
C ASN A 366 -23.83 -3.72 0.13
N PRO A 367 -25.10 -3.49 -0.27
CA PRO A 367 -25.84 -2.26 0.01
C PRO A 367 -26.08 -1.98 1.49
N ASP A 368 -26.15 -3.02 2.33
CA ASP A 368 -26.66 -2.88 3.70
C ASP A 368 -25.69 -2.16 4.66
N CYS A 369 -24.47 -1.86 4.23
CA CYS A 369 -23.43 -1.21 5.07
C CYS A 369 -22.86 0.08 4.48
N ARG A 370 -22.96 0.27 3.16
CA ARG A 370 -22.10 1.18 2.38
C ARG A 370 -22.79 1.60 1.11
N GLU A 371 -22.90 2.91 0.90
CA GLU A 371 -23.62 3.44 -0.24
C GLU A 371 -22.66 4.00 -1.31
N LEU A 372 -21.48 4.52 -0.92
CA LEU A 372 -20.57 5.28 -1.81
C LEU A 372 -21.31 6.40 -2.56
N ILE A 373 -22.18 7.10 -1.82
CA ILE A 373 -23.08 8.12 -2.35
C ILE A 373 -22.72 9.47 -1.75
N ASP A 374 -22.51 10.45 -2.63
CA ASP A 374 -22.42 11.84 -2.23
C ASP A 374 -23.71 12.60 -2.59
N HIS A 375 -24.18 13.43 -1.66
CA HIS A 375 -25.37 14.24 -1.80
C HIS A 375 -25.03 15.73 -1.70
N TYR A 376 -25.61 16.52 -2.60
CA TYR A 376 -25.50 17.97 -2.58
C TYR A 376 -26.86 18.64 -2.69
N ILE A 377 -27.17 19.55 -1.77
CA ILE A 377 -28.36 20.42 -1.85
C ILE A 377 -27.94 21.82 -2.30
N CYS A 378 -28.49 22.26 -3.42
CA CYS A 378 -28.17 23.55 -4.03
C CYS A 378 -28.70 24.73 -3.20
N CYS A 379 -27.92 25.81 -3.13
CA CYS A 379 -28.32 27.08 -2.52
C CYS A 379 -28.99 28.05 -3.50
N GLY A 380 -28.95 27.76 -4.81
CA GLY A 380 -29.60 28.54 -5.87
C GLY A 380 -28.74 29.64 -6.47
N LYS A 381 -27.41 29.50 -6.43
CA LYS A 381 -26.51 30.45 -7.11
C LYS A 381 -26.50 30.15 -8.62
N SER A 382 -26.11 31.13 -9.43
CA SER A 382 -25.98 30.94 -10.89
C SER A 382 -24.96 29.88 -11.26
N SER A 383 -23.95 29.68 -10.41
CA SER A 383 -22.95 28.62 -10.49
C SER A 383 -22.61 28.14 -9.09
N GLU A 384 -22.56 26.83 -8.90
CA GLU A 384 -22.19 26.15 -7.66
C GLU A 384 -21.20 25.02 -7.98
N THR A 385 -20.19 24.85 -7.11
CA THR A 385 -19.19 23.79 -7.25
C THR A 385 -19.21 22.93 -6.00
N TYR A 386 -19.32 21.62 -6.20
CA TYR A 386 -19.18 20.61 -5.17
C TYR A 386 -17.86 19.86 -5.34
N CYS A 387 -17.16 19.64 -4.24
CA CYS A 387 -15.95 18.86 -4.16
C CYS A 387 -15.92 18.22 -2.76
N PRO A 388 -16.00 16.88 -2.65
CA PRO A 388 -15.92 16.22 -1.36
C PRO A 388 -14.64 16.55 -0.59
N ARG A 389 -14.66 16.44 0.75
CA ARG A 389 -13.48 16.77 1.61
C ARG A 389 -13.03 15.66 2.56
N PHE A 390 -13.96 14.85 3.05
CA PHE A 390 -13.78 13.88 4.13
C PHE A 390 -14.22 12.47 3.74
N THR A 391 -14.39 12.22 2.44
CA THR A 391 -14.65 10.90 1.88
C THR A 391 -13.81 10.66 0.63
N PHE A 392 -13.72 9.40 0.20
CA PHE A 392 -13.21 8.99 -1.10
C PHE A 392 -13.85 7.66 -1.49
N HIS A 393 -13.90 7.39 -2.78
CA HIS A 393 -14.53 6.22 -3.37
C HIS A 393 -13.55 5.54 -4.33
N GLY A 394 -13.67 4.23 -4.50
CA GLY A 394 -13.04 3.53 -5.62
C GLY A 394 -14.06 3.39 -6.75
N PHE A 395 -13.82 4.01 -7.91
CA PHE A 395 -14.80 4.07 -8.99
C PHE A 395 -14.18 4.34 -10.36
N ARG A 396 -14.86 3.88 -11.40
CA ARG A 396 -14.70 4.36 -12.78
C ARG A 396 -15.93 5.12 -13.24
N TYR A 397 -17.11 4.71 -12.80
CA TYR A 397 -18.38 5.26 -13.23
C TYR A 397 -19.08 5.98 -12.08
N VAL A 398 -19.79 7.05 -12.42
CA VAL A 398 -20.69 7.75 -11.47
C VAL A 398 -22.06 7.92 -12.11
N ARG A 399 -23.11 7.41 -11.45
CA ARG A 399 -24.49 7.75 -11.81
C ARG A 399 -24.86 9.06 -11.13
N ILE A 400 -25.33 10.02 -11.92
CA ILE A 400 -25.72 11.35 -11.43
C ILE A 400 -27.23 11.51 -11.57
N SER A 401 -27.90 11.81 -10.46
CA SER A 401 -29.35 12.11 -10.45
C SER A 401 -29.64 13.51 -9.89
N GLY A 402 -30.83 14.04 -10.20
CA GLY A 402 -31.28 15.36 -9.75
C GLY A 402 -30.76 16.58 -10.54
N LEU A 403 -29.70 16.42 -11.32
CA LEU A 403 -29.13 17.49 -12.15
C LEU A 403 -30.04 17.85 -13.33
N LYS A 404 -30.39 19.14 -13.46
CA LYS A 404 -31.20 19.68 -14.57
C LYS A 404 -30.37 20.51 -15.54
N GLY A 405 -30.81 20.57 -16.80
CA GLY A 405 -30.17 21.39 -17.84
C GLY A 405 -29.12 20.64 -18.66
N GLN A 406 -28.26 21.39 -19.34
CA GLN A 406 -27.19 20.82 -20.15
C GLN A 406 -26.05 20.34 -19.25
N VAL A 407 -25.55 19.15 -19.54
CA VAL A 407 -24.44 18.50 -18.83
C VAL A 407 -23.28 18.36 -19.81
N ARG A 408 -22.09 18.85 -19.45
CA ARG A 408 -20.89 18.73 -20.27
C ARG A 408 -19.79 18.05 -19.48
N ALA A 409 -18.96 17.24 -20.15
CA ALA A 409 -17.84 16.56 -19.48
C ALA A 409 -16.86 17.54 -18.81
N GLU A 410 -16.70 18.75 -19.36
CA GLU A 410 -15.84 19.82 -18.79
C GLU A 410 -16.33 20.39 -17.46
N ASP A 411 -17.58 20.10 -17.08
CA ASP A 411 -18.14 20.51 -15.79
C ASP A 411 -17.78 19.53 -14.66
N PHE A 412 -17.10 18.42 -14.98
CA PHE A 412 -16.66 17.39 -14.04
C PHE A 412 -15.17 17.12 -14.14
N GLU A 413 -14.57 16.76 -13.01
CA GLU A 413 -13.20 16.30 -12.93
C GLU A 413 -13.08 15.24 -11.84
N GLY A 414 -12.41 14.12 -12.14
CA GLY A 414 -12.04 13.13 -11.15
C GLY A 414 -10.72 13.52 -10.49
N LEU A 415 -10.71 13.57 -9.17
CA LEU A 415 -9.54 13.88 -8.36
C LEU A 415 -9.01 12.58 -7.78
N VAL A 416 -7.88 12.10 -8.28
CA VAL A 416 -7.23 10.87 -7.79
C VAL A 416 -6.54 11.19 -6.47
N VAL A 417 -6.86 10.42 -5.43
CA VAL A 417 -6.34 10.63 -4.08
C VAL A 417 -5.52 9.43 -3.65
N ALA A 418 -4.30 9.68 -3.21
CA ALA A 418 -3.37 8.68 -2.72
C ALA A 418 -2.34 9.34 -1.77
N SER A 419 -1.51 8.52 -1.13
CA SER A 419 -0.27 9.03 -0.52
C SER A 419 0.66 9.51 -1.63
N ARG A 420 1.33 10.65 -1.42
CA ARG A 420 2.23 11.28 -2.41
C ARG A 420 3.55 10.53 -2.54
N LEU A 421 3.52 9.34 -3.15
CA LEU A 421 4.70 8.51 -3.39
C LEU A 421 5.29 8.78 -4.77
N ASP A 422 6.60 8.96 -4.82
CA ASP A 422 7.33 9.13 -6.08
C ASP A 422 7.26 7.85 -6.90
N THR A 423 6.96 7.98 -8.20
CA THR A 423 7.01 6.84 -9.13
C THR A 423 8.47 6.54 -9.44
N THR A 424 8.90 5.32 -9.16
CA THR A 424 10.28 4.86 -9.33
C THR A 424 10.45 3.96 -10.56
N MET A 425 9.40 3.86 -11.37
CA MET A 425 9.25 2.89 -12.44
C MET A 425 8.81 3.52 -13.76
N ASP A 426 9.37 3.05 -14.87
CA ASP A 426 8.78 3.17 -16.21
C ASP A 426 8.90 1.84 -16.96
N PHE A 427 7.91 1.50 -17.78
CA PHE A 427 7.86 0.25 -18.54
C PHE A 427 6.92 0.33 -19.74
N GLN A 428 7.44 -0.04 -20.91
CA GLN A 428 6.69 -0.25 -22.12
C GLN A 428 7.29 -1.40 -22.93
N CYS A 429 6.48 -2.08 -23.72
CA CYS A 429 6.97 -3.07 -24.67
C CYS A 429 6.12 -3.10 -25.95
N SER A 430 6.61 -3.82 -26.95
CA SER A 430 5.92 -4.00 -28.24
C SER A 430 4.55 -4.66 -28.16
N ASN A 431 4.16 -5.24 -27.02
CA ASN A 431 2.79 -5.75 -26.79
C ASN A 431 1.98 -4.71 -25.97
N PRO A 432 0.93 -4.11 -26.56
CA PRO A 432 0.13 -3.11 -25.88
C PRO A 432 -0.66 -3.65 -24.68
N ASP A 433 -1.06 -4.93 -24.68
CA ASP A 433 -1.79 -5.53 -23.56
C ASP A 433 -0.89 -5.72 -22.33
N ILE A 434 0.39 -6.05 -22.54
CA ILE A 434 1.38 -6.14 -21.45
C ILE A 434 1.72 -4.74 -20.91
N THR A 435 1.79 -3.75 -21.78
CA THR A 435 1.93 -2.34 -21.36
C THR A 435 0.69 -1.88 -20.57
N ARG A 436 -0.51 -2.28 -20.99
CA ARG A 436 -1.76 -2.03 -20.26
C ARG A 436 -1.78 -2.73 -18.90
N LEU A 437 -1.38 -4.00 -18.81
CA LEU A 437 -1.27 -4.72 -17.54
C LEU A 437 -0.37 -3.97 -16.56
N GLN A 438 0.77 -3.45 -17.01
CA GLN A 438 1.64 -2.68 -16.13
C GLN A 438 1.01 -1.35 -15.68
N SER A 439 0.27 -0.67 -16.56
CA SER A 439 -0.52 0.50 -16.17
C SER A 439 -1.58 0.14 -15.12
N ASN A 440 -2.23 -1.02 -15.25
CA ASN A 440 -3.25 -1.48 -14.31
C ASN A 440 -2.63 -1.77 -12.93
N ILE A 441 -1.44 -2.37 -12.89
CA ILE A 441 -0.67 -2.60 -11.66
C ILE A 441 -0.36 -1.28 -10.94
N PHE A 442 0.17 -0.29 -11.67
CA PHE A 442 0.42 1.04 -11.12
C PHE A 442 -0.85 1.67 -10.54
N ARG A 443 -1.95 1.64 -11.30
CA ARG A 443 -3.24 2.21 -10.87
C ARG A 443 -3.80 1.50 -9.63
N SER A 444 -3.63 0.18 -9.55
CA SER A 444 -4.08 -0.58 -8.38
C SER A 444 -3.28 -0.28 -7.13
N GLN A 445 -1.97 -0.06 -7.25
CA GLN A 445 -1.16 0.41 -6.12
C GLN A 445 -1.54 1.84 -5.72
N GLN A 446 -1.62 2.77 -6.67
CA GLN A 446 -1.96 4.17 -6.40
C GLN A 446 -3.30 4.28 -5.68
N GLY A 447 -4.32 3.52 -6.12
CA GLY A 447 -5.63 3.52 -5.48
C GLY A 447 -5.63 2.99 -4.04
N ASN A 448 -4.67 2.12 -3.70
CA ASN A 448 -4.67 1.41 -2.42
C ASN A 448 -3.58 1.87 -1.44
N PHE A 449 -2.72 2.79 -1.83
CA PHE A 449 -1.66 3.31 -0.96
C PHE A 449 -2.09 4.68 -0.41
N LEU A 450 -3.08 4.69 0.47
CA LEU A 450 -3.66 5.90 1.07
C LEU A 450 -3.55 5.81 2.59
N GLY A 451 -2.48 6.40 3.14
CA GLY A 451 -2.13 6.32 4.57
C GLY A 451 -1.68 4.93 5.04
N ILE A 452 -2.28 3.86 4.54
CA ILE A 452 -1.94 2.45 4.78
C ILE A 452 -2.10 1.65 3.47
N PRO A 453 -1.45 0.49 3.30
CA PRO A 453 -1.62 -0.35 2.11
C PRO A 453 -2.94 -1.14 2.19
N THR A 454 -4.01 -0.62 1.62
CA THR A 454 -5.35 -1.22 1.69
C THR A 454 -5.54 -2.36 0.70
N ASP A 455 -6.39 -3.34 1.01
CA ASP A 455 -6.78 -4.39 0.06
C ASP A 455 -7.50 -3.82 -1.18
N CYS A 456 -8.47 -2.93 -0.94
CA CYS A 456 -9.26 -2.28 -1.98
C CYS A 456 -9.75 -0.88 -1.53
N PRO A 457 -9.97 0.08 -2.45
CA PRO A 457 -10.28 1.47 -2.08
C PRO A 457 -11.76 1.81 -2.01
N GLN A 458 -12.64 0.93 -2.47
CA GLN A 458 -14.09 1.12 -2.56
C GLN A 458 -14.84 0.46 -1.41
N ARG A 459 -14.50 -0.79 -1.06
CA ARG A 459 -15.29 -1.60 -0.12
C ARG A 459 -14.67 -1.57 1.28
N GLU A 460 -13.54 -2.24 1.52
CA GLU A 460 -13.01 -2.55 2.85
C GLU A 460 -12.00 -1.55 3.37
N LYS A 461 -11.09 -1.08 2.50
CA LYS A 461 -10.10 -0.05 2.82
C LYS A 461 -9.22 -0.44 4.02
N ALA A 462 -8.87 -1.72 4.15
CA ALA A 462 -8.17 -2.26 5.31
C ALA A 462 -6.76 -2.73 4.98
N GLY A 463 -5.84 -2.52 5.93
CA GLY A 463 -4.42 -2.86 5.78
C GLY A 463 -4.14 -4.35 5.94
N TRP A 464 -4.67 -5.19 5.05
CA TRP A 464 -4.51 -6.64 5.10
C TRP A 464 -3.04 -7.03 4.88
N THR A 465 -2.47 -7.71 5.86
CA THR A 465 -1.03 -8.00 5.91
C THR A 465 -0.60 -8.99 4.83
N GLY A 466 -1.45 -9.95 4.48
CA GLY A 466 -1.20 -10.95 3.42
C GLY A 466 -1.07 -10.31 2.03
N ASP A 467 -1.87 -9.29 1.74
CA ASP A 467 -1.80 -8.57 0.47
C ASP A 467 -0.45 -7.85 0.32
N VAL A 468 0.04 -7.23 1.40
CA VAL A 468 1.37 -6.60 1.41
C VAL A 468 2.47 -7.64 1.29
N PHE A 469 2.35 -8.80 1.94
CA PHE A 469 3.29 -9.92 1.78
C PHE A 469 3.41 -10.34 0.30
N VAL A 470 2.28 -10.47 -0.39
CA VAL A 470 2.24 -10.90 -1.80
C VAL A 470 2.84 -9.84 -2.73
N TYR A 471 2.56 -8.56 -2.45
CA TYR A 471 2.80 -7.47 -3.40
C TYR A 471 4.03 -6.59 -3.11
N SER A 472 4.60 -6.62 -1.90
CA SER A 472 5.69 -5.72 -1.45
C SER A 472 6.88 -5.65 -2.42
N ASP A 473 7.25 -6.78 -3.02
CA ASP A 473 8.23 -6.88 -4.08
C ASP A 473 7.93 -5.92 -5.25
N THR A 474 6.76 -6.06 -5.86
CA THR A 474 6.33 -5.22 -6.99
C THR A 474 6.14 -3.78 -6.51
N ALA A 475 5.56 -3.58 -5.34
CA ALA A 475 5.33 -2.24 -4.78
C ALA A 475 6.60 -1.40 -4.71
N SER A 476 7.71 -2.04 -4.32
CA SER A 476 9.03 -1.42 -4.16
C SER A 476 9.76 -1.09 -5.47
N TYR A 477 9.28 -1.65 -6.58
CA TYR A 477 9.69 -1.21 -7.91
C TYR A 477 8.81 -0.04 -8.40
N VAL A 478 7.49 -0.09 -8.14
CA VAL A 478 6.49 0.82 -8.76
C VAL A 478 6.60 2.24 -8.22
N GLN A 479 6.70 2.38 -6.90
CA GLN A 479 6.87 3.67 -6.24
C GLN A 479 7.87 3.57 -5.08
N ASP A 480 8.38 4.70 -4.62
CA ASP A 480 9.14 4.76 -3.38
C ASP A 480 8.22 4.54 -2.17
N VAL A 481 8.25 3.31 -1.67
CA VAL A 481 7.42 2.88 -0.53
C VAL A 481 8.20 2.86 0.79
N ARG A 482 9.43 3.40 0.84
CA ARG A 482 10.31 3.29 2.01
C ARG A 482 9.66 3.81 3.29
N MET A 483 9.32 5.10 3.32
CA MET A 483 8.74 5.72 4.52
C MET A 483 7.28 5.29 4.75
N PHE A 484 6.55 5.00 3.67
CA PHE A 484 5.17 4.50 3.75
C PHE A 484 5.09 3.15 4.47
N LEU A 485 5.88 2.16 4.03
CA LEU A 485 5.89 0.84 4.66
C LEU A 485 6.70 0.82 5.96
N LYS A 486 7.70 1.69 6.14
CA LYS A 486 8.38 1.84 7.43
C LYS A 486 7.40 2.26 8.53
N ARG A 487 6.56 3.26 8.25
CA ARG A 487 5.48 3.70 9.15
C ARG A 487 4.47 2.59 9.39
N TRP A 488 4.01 1.90 8.35
CA TRP A 488 3.06 0.79 8.51
C TRP A 488 3.65 -0.37 9.35
N LEU A 489 4.92 -0.74 9.12
CA LEU A 489 5.60 -1.76 9.94
C LEU A 489 5.73 -1.34 11.42
N GLU A 490 5.87 -0.05 11.72
CA GLU A 490 5.80 0.42 13.11
C GLU A 490 4.45 0.12 13.75
N MET A 491 3.35 0.32 13.03
CA MET A 491 2.02 -0.08 13.50
C MET A 491 1.92 -1.60 13.69
N VAL A 492 2.45 -2.39 12.76
CA VAL A 492 2.47 -3.86 12.87
C VAL A 492 3.17 -4.29 14.16
N ARG A 493 4.31 -3.67 14.49
CA ARG A 493 5.02 -3.94 15.75
C ARG A 493 4.23 -3.54 16.99
N MET A 494 3.51 -2.41 16.93
CA MET A 494 2.70 -1.92 18.05
C MET A 494 1.46 -2.76 18.32
N GLU A 495 0.88 -3.35 17.27
CA GLU A 495 -0.31 -4.20 17.36
C GLU A 495 0.02 -5.69 17.45
N GLN A 496 1.31 -6.08 17.36
CA GLN A 496 1.73 -7.45 17.63
C GLN A 496 1.38 -7.85 19.07
N PHE A 497 0.74 -8.99 19.23
CA PHE A 497 0.31 -9.46 20.55
C PHE A 497 1.50 -9.96 21.37
N ALA A 498 1.33 -9.99 22.69
CA ALA A 498 2.38 -10.43 23.62
C ALA A 498 2.87 -11.87 23.36
N ASN A 499 1.99 -12.74 22.84
CA ASN A 499 2.33 -14.12 22.48
C ASN A 499 3.00 -14.26 21.10
N GLY A 500 3.21 -13.16 20.37
CA GLY A 500 3.88 -13.13 19.07
C GLY A 500 2.96 -13.06 17.86
N ILE A 501 1.64 -13.18 18.04
CA ILE A 501 0.64 -13.06 16.96
C ILE A 501 0.76 -11.69 16.28
N VAL A 502 0.85 -11.72 14.95
CA VAL A 502 0.70 -10.54 14.09
C VAL A 502 -0.73 -10.53 13.52
N PRO A 503 -1.51 -9.47 13.72
CA PRO A 503 -2.89 -9.39 13.22
C PRO A 503 -3.00 -9.49 11.69
N VAL A 504 -4.12 -10.01 11.19
CA VAL A 504 -4.40 -10.11 9.74
C VAL A 504 -4.61 -8.74 9.06
N THR A 505 -4.97 -7.71 9.82
CA THR A 505 -5.08 -6.32 9.33
C THR A 505 -4.40 -5.38 10.30
N VAL A 506 -3.75 -4.34 9.78
CA VAL A 506 -3.11 -3.29 10.57
C VAL A 506 -3.41 -1.92 9.92
N PRO A 507 -4.07 -0.97 10.62
CA PRO A 507 -4.56 -1.05 12.00
C PRO A 507 -5.64 -2.10 12.26
N TYR A 508 -5.56 -2.78 13.41
CA TYR A 508 -6.43 -3.87 13.81
C TYR A 508 -7.66 -3.35 14.55
N THR A 509 -8.61 -2.82 13.77
CA THR A 509 -9.83 -2.21 14.32
C THR A 509 -10.73 -3.22 15.04
N LYS A 510 -11.60 -2.72 15.92
CA LYS A 510 -12.64 -3.54 16.60
C LYS A 510 -13.44 -4.41 15.64
N ASN A 511 -13.77 -3.90 14.45
CA ASN A 511 -14.48 -4.66 13.43
C ASN A 511 -13.73 -5.95 13.04
N TYR A 512 -12.45 -5.83 12.72
CA TYR A 512 -11.65 -7.00 12.36
C TYR A 512 -11.39 -7.89 13.57
N TYR A 513 -11.18 -7.32 14.77
CA TYR A 513 -11.08 -8.10 15.99
C TYR A 513 -12.29 -9.03 16.16
N TYR A 514 -13.51 -8.50 16.10
CA TYR A 514 -14.72 -9.31 16.32
C TYR A 514 -14.93 -10.36 15.23
N ILE A 515 -14.72 -10.01 13.96
CA ILE A 515 -14.84 -10.98 12.85
C ILE A 515 -13.84 -12.13 13.05
N GLN A 516 -12.58 -11.81 13.36
CA GLN A 516 -11.54 -12.82 13.58
C GLN A 516 -11.81 -13.69 14.82
N ASP A 517 -12.28 -13.09 15.91
CA ASP A 517 -12.60 -13.80 17.15
C ASP A 517 -13.80 -14.73 17.00
N CYS A 518 -14.91 -14.20 16.49
CA CYS A 518 -16.20 -14.89 16.49
C CYS A 518 -16.37 -15.85 15.29
N VAL A 519 -15.84 -15.50 14.12
CA VAL A 519 -16.05 -16.27 12.88
C VAL A 519 -14.90 -17.25 12.65
N PHE A 520 -13.66 -16.75 12.65
CA PHE A 520 -12.49 -17.54 12.29
C PHE A 520 -11.81 -18.19 13.49
N GLN A 521 -12.08 -17.70 14.71
CA GLN A 521 -11.43 -18.11 15.97
C GLN A 521 -9.89 -18.05 15.88
N ALA A 522 -9.38 -17.10 15.09
CA ALA A 522 -7.96 -16.89 14.85
C ALA A 522 -7.73 -15.43 14.48
N HIS A 523 -6.74 -14.79 15.10
CA HIS A 523 -6.40 -13.39 14.80
C HIS A 523 -5.26 -13.25 13.77
N THR A 524 -4.75 -14.37 13.26
CA THR A 524 -3.63 -14.43 12.32
C THR A 524 -3.79 -15.61 11.36
N SER A 525 -2.94 -15.66 10.35
CA SER A 525 -2.84 -16.76 9.40
C SER A 525 -1.42 -16.81 8.84
N CYS A 526 -0.97 -17.99 8.41
CA CYS A 526 0.21 -18.08 7.55
C CYS A 526 0.05 -17.16 6.33
N GLY A 527 1.14 -16.50 5.92
CA GLY A 527 1.18 -15.50 4.84
C GLY A 527 0.79 -14.10 5.27
N TRP A 528 -0.17 -13.98 6.20
CA TRP A 528 -0.58 -12.69 6.77
C TRP A 528 0.38 -12.27 7.88
N GLY A 529 0.58 -13.12 8.90
CA GLY A 529 1.51 -12.82 9.97
C GLY A 529 2.97 -12.77 9.51
N ASP A 530 3.32 -13.58 8.49
CA ASP A 530 4.66 -13.64 7.89
C ASP A 530 5.09 -12.33 7.21
N ALA A 531 4.16 -11.38 7.00
CA ALA A 531 4.47 -10.05 6.51
C ALA A 531 5.52 -9.32 7.38
N ILE A 532 5.56 -9.57 8.70
CA ILE A 532 6.55 -8.96 9.60
C ILE A 532 7.99 -9.44 9.31
N ILE A 533 8.17 -10.57 8.60
CA ILE A 533 9.47 -11.11 8.19
C ILE A 533 9.75 -10.77 6.71
N GLU A 534 8.81 -11.09 5.82
CA GLU A 534 9.00 -10.95 4.37
C GLU A 534 9.16 -9.48 3.96
N VAL A 535 8.26 -8.60 4.42
CA VAL A 535 8.21 -7.21 3.95
C VAL A 535 9.51 -6.47 4.31
N PRO A 536 10.02 -6.51 5.57
CA PRO A 536 11.28 -5.82 5.86
C PRO A 536 12.49 -6.43 5.14
N TRP A 537 12.49 -7.74 4.88
CA TRP A 537 13.54 -8.38 4.07
C TRP A 537 13.54 -7.86 2.64
N VAL A 538 12.38 -7.80 1.98
CA VAL A 538 12.21 -7.23 0.64
C VAL A 538 12.68 -5.78 0.59
N LEU A 539 12.25 -4.95 1.56
CA LEU A 539 12.63 -3.53 1.61
C LEU A 539 14.14 -3.34 1.85
N TYR A 540 14.75 -4.16 2.71
CA TYR A 540 16.20 -4.18 2.87
C TYR A 540 16.89 -4.50 1.55
N GLN A 541 16.50 -5.59 0.87
CA GLN A 541 17.10 -5.97 -0.40
C GLN A 541 16.94 -4.87 -1.47
N GLN A 542 15.76 -4.25 -1.56
CA GLN A 542 15.45 -3.24 -2.55
C GLN A 542 16.21 -1.93 -2.32
N TYR A 543 16.32 -1.48 -1.07
CA TYR A 543 16.78 -0.13 -0.74
C TYR A 543 18.15 -0.05 -0.04
N GLY A 544 18.67 -1.17 0.46
CA GLY A 544 19.94 -1.19 1.20
C GLY A 544 19.88 -0.63 2.62
N ASP A 545 18.70 -0.27 3.12
CA ASP A 545 18.52 0.31 4.44
C ASP A 545 18.39 -0.79 5.50
N ILE A 546 19.44 -0.96 6.31
CA ILE A 546 19.49 -1.98 7.36
C ILE A 546 18.47 -1.74 8.48
N SER A 547 17.92 -0.53 8.61
CA SER A 547 16.93 -0.22 9.64
C SER A 547 15.63 -0.99 9.48
N PHE A 548 15.27 -1.39 8.26
CA PHE A 548 14.15 -2.31 8.04
C PHE A 548 14.35 -3.63 8.80
N LEU A 549 15.59 -4.10 8.93
CA LEU A 549 15.89 -5.31 9.68
C LEU A 549 16.05 -5.04 11.18
N THR A 550 16.83 -4.02 11.57
CA THR A 550 17.10 -3.75 12.99
C THR A 550 15.85 -3.36 13.75
N ASP A 551 14.99 -2.52 13.16
CA ASP A 551 13.80 -1.99 13.83
C ASP A 551 12.72 -3.08 14.00
N ASN A 552 12.77 -4.15 13.20
CA ASN A 552 11.78 -5.23 13.18
C ASN A 552 12.27 -6.56 13.77
N TYR A 553 13.56 -6.71 14.09
CA TYR A 553 14.16 -7.99 14.49
C TYR A 553 13.42 -8.68 15.64
N ASP A 554 13.11 -7.94 16.70
CA ASP A 554 12.45 -8.53 17.88
C ASP A 554 11.01 -8.95 17.57
N ALA A 555 10.31 -8.22 16.71
CA ALA A 555 8.95 -8.57 16.29
C ALA A 555 8.96 -9.81 15.39
N MET A 556 9.91 -9.91 14.46
CA MET A 556 10.16 -11.11 13.66
C MET A 556 10.43 -12.34 14.54
N LYS A 557 11.31 -12.19 15.55
CA LYS A 557 11.66 -13.28 16.47
C LYS A 557 10.45 -13.75 17.28
N LYS A 558 9.61 -12.82 17.73
CA LYS A 558 8.36 -13.15 18.44
C LYS A 558 7.38 -13.89 17.54
N TRP A 559 7.20 -13.46 16.29
CA TRP A 559 6.31 -14.11 15.33
C TRP A 559 6.76 -15.54 15.04
N ILE A 560 8.03 -15.74 14.68
CA ILE A 560 8.50 -17.09 14.35
C ILE A 560 8.51 -18.01 15.57
N GLY A 561 8.74 -17.47 16.77
CA GLY A 561 8.61 -18.21 18.02
C GLY A 561 7.16 -18.62 18.33
N TYR A 562 6.17 -17.79 17.99
CA TYR A 562 4.76 -18.17 18.03
C TYR A 562 4.47 -19.33 17.09
N VAL A 563 4.88 -19.20 15.81
CA VAL A 563 4.66 -20.25 14.80
C VAL A 563 5.31 -21.57 15.20
N GLU A 564 6.55 -21.52 15.67
CA GLU A 564 7.27 -22.70 16.16
C GLU A 564 6.55 -23.38 17.32
N LYS A 565 6.01 -22.59 18.26
CA LYS A 565 5.23 -23.12 19.37
C LYS A 565 3.96 -23.81 18.87
N GLU A 566 3.17 -23.15 18.03
CA GLU A 566 1.93 -23.71 17.48
C GLU A 566 2.20 -25.00 16.69
N ALA A 567 3.24 -25.05 15.87
CA ALA A 567 3.64 -26.26 15.14
C ALA A 567 4.10 -27.39 16.08
N SER A 568 4.90 -27.07 17.10
CA SER A 568 5.46 -28.08 18.00
C SER A 568 4.44 -28.66 18.99
N GLU A 569 3.44 -27.87 19.40
CA GLU A 569 2.40 -28.26 20.38
C GLU A 569 1.08 -28.69 19.71
N GLY A 570 0.78 -28.21 18.50
CA GLY A 570 -0.44 -28.51 17.76
C GLY A 570 -0.57 -29.98 17.36
N ARG A 571 -1.75 -30.57 17.58
CA ARG A 571 -2.04 -31.95 17.20
C ARG A 571 -3.34 -32.01 16.41
N THR A 572 -3.32 -32.68 15.26
CA THR A 572 -4.52 -32.96 14.47
C THR A 572 -5.41 -33.98 15.18
N ASP A 573 -6.70 -34.03 14.83
CA ASP A 573 -7.68 -34.92 15.47
C ASP A 573 -7.35 -36.43 15.31
N ASP A 574 -6.54 -36.78 14.32
CA ASP A 574 -6.11 -38.13 14.01
C ASP A 574 -4.71 -38.48 14.54
N TYR A 575 -4.03 -37.57 15.25
CA TYR A 575 -2.66 -37.75 15.75
C TYR A 575 -2.45 -39.07 16.50
N GLU A 576 -3.35 -39.41 17.43
CA GLU A 576 -3.26 -40.65 18.24
C GLU A 576 -3.43 -41.93 17.41
N LYS A 577 -3.94 -41.83 16.18
CA LYS A 577 -4.11 -42.96 15.25
C LYS A 577 -2.94 -43.09 14.27
N MET A 578 -2.07 -42.08 14.19
CA MET A 578 -0.92 -42.09 13.29
C MET A 578 0.14 -43.11 13.75
N PRO A 579 0.87 -43.76 12.82
CA PRO A 579 2.07 -44.52 13.17
C PRO A 579 3.10 -43.64 13.89
N LEU A 580 3.90 -44.23 14.78
CA LEU A 580 4.94 -43.50 15.53
C LEU A 580 5.88 -42.68 14.62
N SER A 581 6.27 -43.24 13.47
CA SER A 581 7.13 -42.54 12.50
C SER A 581 6.48 -41.30 11.88
N GLN A 582 5.15 -41.24 11.84
CA GLN A 582 4.42 -40.04 11.43
C GLN A 582 4.24 -39.07 12.59
N GLN A 583 4.00 -39.56 13.81
CA GLN A 583 3.94 -38.71 15.02
C GLN A 583 5.26 -37.95 15.26
N GLU A 584 6.41 -38.59 15.04
CA GLU A 584 7.74 -38.00 15.26
C GLU A 584 8.03 -36.74 14.43
N ARG A 585 7.36 -36.57 13.28
CA ARG A 585 7.54 -35.40 12.40
C ARG A 585 6.50 -34.29 12.60
N GLN A 586 5.39 -34.57 13.26
CA GLN A 586 4.32 -33.59 13.50
C GLN A 586 4.80 -32.30 14.20
N PRO A 587 5.74 -32.33 15.17
CA PRO A 587 6.21 -31.10 15.81
C PRO A 587 6.90 -30.08 14.88
N TYR A 588 7.16 -30.44 13.63
CA TYR A 588 7.75 -29.56 12.61
C TYR A 588 6.73 -29.11 11.56
N LEU A 589 5.46 -29.51 11.68
CA LEU A 589 4.39 -29.20 10.74
C LEU A 589 3.43 -28.19 11.38
N TRP A 590 3.16 -27.08 10.71
CA TRP A 590 2.14 -26.14 11.13
C TRP A 590 0.82 -26.51 10.45
N ASN A 591 0.17 -27.56 10.96
CA ASN A 591 -1.00 -28.19 10.33
C ASN A 591 -2.26 -28.14 11.20
N THR A 592 -2.29 -27.26 12.20
CA THR A 592 -3.43 -27.06 13.09
C THR A 592 -3.86 -25.61 13.14
N GLY A 593 -5.10 -25.37 13.56
CA GLY A 593 -5.67 -24.02 13.62
C GLY A 593 -6.21 -23.55 12.27
N PHE A 594 -6.66 -22.30 12.24
CA PHE A 594 -7.18 -21.69 11.03
C PHE A 594 -6.07 -20.97 10.25
N HIS A 595 -6.04 -21.20 8.93
CA HIS A 595 -5.31 -20.38 7.98
C HIS A 595 -6.11 -20.19 6.70
N TYR A 596 -5.97 -19.04 6.05
CA TYR A 596 -6.57 -18.79 4.73
C TYR A 596 -5.97 -19.68 3.64
N GLY A 597 -4.74 -20.18 3.83
CA GLY A 597 -4.06 -21.03 2.86
C GLY A 597 -3.73 -20.30 1.56
N ASP A 598 -3.73 -21.01 0.43
CA ASP A 598 -3.56 -20.41 -0.89
C ASP A 598 -4.91 -19.87 -1.37
N TRP A 599 -5.32 -18.77 -0.74
CA TRP A 599 -6.65 -18.19 -0.85
C TRP A 599 -7.06 -17.90 -2.29
N SER A 600 -8.30 -18.26 -2.64
CA SER A 600 -8.95 -17.92 -3.92
C SER A 600 -8.31 -18.53 -5.19
N TYR A 601 -7.82 -19.78 -5.16
CA TYR A 601 -7.38 -20.41 -6.43
C TYR A 601 -8.58 -20.70 -7.38
N PRO A 602 -8.47 -20.44 -8.69
CA PRO A 602 -9.59 -20.40 -9.64
C PRO A 602 -10.49 -21.64 -9.77
N SER A 603 -9.94 -22.84 -9.63
CA SER A 603 -10.68 -24.09 -9.81
C SER A 603 -11.52 -24.47 -8.59
N CYS A 604 -11.28 -23.86 -7.42
CA CYS A 604 -12.12 -24.04 -6.24
C CYS A 604 -13.41 -23.25 -6.42
N ARG A 605 -14.51 -23.90 -6.82
CA ARG A 605 -15.78 -23.21 -7.10
C ARG A 605 -16.95 -23.76 -6.31
N ASN A 606 -17.84 -22.87 -5.90
CA ASN A 606 -19.11 -23.20 -5.26
C ASN A 606 -20.19 -23.55 -6.31
N GLU A 607 -21.40 -23.88 -5.85
CA GLU A 607 -22.55 -24.24 -6.71
C GLU A 607 -22.98 -23.13 -7.68
N LYS A 608 -22.64 -21.87 -7.39
CA LYS A 608 -22.92 -20.71 -8.24
C LYS A 608 -21.84 -20.46 -9.30
N GLY A 609 -20.78 -21.27 -9.32
CA GLY A 609 -19.64 -21.13 -10.23
C GLY A 609 -18.65 -20.04 -9.82
N GLU A 610 -18.81 -19.47 -8.62
CA GLU A 610 -17.92 -18.47 -8.03
C GLU A 610 -16.81 -19.16 -7.22
N THR A 611 -15.69 -18.47 -7.00
CA THR A 611 -14.59 -19.01 -6.19
C THR A 611 -15.02 -19.30 -4.75
N ASP A 612 -14.78 -20.52 -4.27
CA ASP A 612 -15.08 -20.95 -2.91
C ASP A 612 -13.86 -20.74 -2.01
N ASN A 613 -13.84 -19.63 -1.30
CA ASN A 613 -12.69 -19.25 -0.49
C ASN A 613 -12.51 -20.11 0.76
N LEU A 614 -13.61 -20.54 1.39
CA LEU A 614 -13.53 -21.38 2.59
C LEU A 614 -13.01 -22.77 2.21
N GLN A 615 -13.52 -23.35 1.12
CA GLN A 615 -13.01 -24.62 0.62
C GLN A 615 -11.56 -24.50 0.13
N SER A 616 -11.19 -23.36 -0.46
CA SER A 616 -9.79 -23.05 -0.83
C SER A 616 -8.87 -23.10 0.39
N SER A 617 -9.29 -22.50 1.50
CA SER A 617 -8.59 -22.56 2.79
C SER A 617 -8.47 -24.00 3.30
N ILE A 618 -9.58 -24.73 3.40
CA ILE A 618 -9.60 -26.12 3.89
C ILE A 618 -8.65 -27.01 3.08
N ASN A 619 -8.63 -26.87 1.76
CA ASN A 619 -7.84 -27.70 0.87
C ASN A 619 -6.33 -27.46 0.98
N THR A 620 -5.91 -26.27 1.44
CA THR A 620 -4.51 -25.82 1.30
C THR A 620 -3.84 -25.41 2.60
N ARG A 621 -4.60 -25.09 3.66
CA ARG A 621 -4.10 -24.46 4.89
C ARG A 621 -2.89 -25.14 5.52
N GLU A 622 -2.90 -26.46 5.65
CA GLU A 622 -1.85 -27.22 6.33
C GLU A 622 -0.54 -27.25 5.52
N TYR A 623 -0.67 -27.39 4.21
CA TYR A 623 0.47 -27.37 3.27
C TYR A 623 1.10 -25.98 3.20
N VAL A 624 0.27 -24.94 3.07
CA VAL A 624 0.73 -23.57 2.89
C VAL A 624 1.35 -23.03 4.18
N ALA A 625 0.73 -23.32 5.33
CA ALA A 625 1.26 -22.90 6.63
C ALA A 625 2.63 -23.51 6.92
N THR A 626 2.80 -24.82 6.72
CA THR A 626 4.11 -25.45 6.93
C THR A 626 5.16 -24.96 5.93
N ALA A 627 4.77 -24.74 4.67
CA ALA A 627 5.65 -24.19 3.64
C ALA A 627 6.16 -22.79 4.03
N LEU A 628 5.24 -21.90 4.42
CA LEU A 628 5.59 -20.53 4.84
C LEU A 628 6.35 -20.50 6.16
N TYR A 629 6.13 -21.44 7.07
CA TYR A 629 6.94 -21.59 8.28
C TYR A 629 8.42 -21.88 7.94
N ALA A 630 8.68 -22.81 7.01
CA ALA A 630 10.04 -23.08 6.53
C ALA A 630 10.66 -21.86 5.84
N HIS A 631 9.88 -21.13 5.03
CA HIS A 631 10.32 -19.90 4.37
C HIS A 631 10.68 -18.81 5.38
N SER A 632 9.83 -18.59 6.38
CA SER A 632 10.08 -17.63 7.47
C SER A 632 11.34 -17.99 8.27
N CYS A 633 11.60 -19.27 8.53
CA CYS A 633 12.87 -19.73 9.14
C CYS A 633 14.08 -19.40 8.26
N GLU A 634 13.98 -19.62 6.95
CA GLU A 634 15.05 -19.32 5.99
C GLU A 634 15.34 -17.82 5.94
N VAL A 635 14.30 -16.98 5.75
CA VAL A 635 14.46 -15.52 5.67
C VAL A 635 14.96 -14.96 7.00
N PHE A 636 14.39 -15.37 8.14
CA PHE A 636 14.84 -14.90 9.44
C PHE A 636 16.30 -15.31 9.74
N SER A 637 16.74 -16.49 9.29
CA SER A 637 18.14 -16.89 9.43
C SER A 637 19.09 -15.97 8.65
N LYS A 638 18.67 -15.48 7.47
CA LYS A 638 19.42 -14.50 6.67
C LYS A 638 19.45 -13.14 7.34
N VAL A 639 18.30 -12.69 7.87
CA VAL A 639 18.21 -11.45 8.66
C VAL A 639 19.16 -11.51 9.85
N ALA A 640 19.10 -12.59 10.63
CA ALA A 640 19.98 -12.81 11.78
C ALA A 640 21.46 -12.79 11.36
N ALA A 641 21.84 -13.41 10.24
CA ALA A 641 23.20 -13.36 9.73
C ALA A 641 23.64 -11.93 9.33
N VAL A 642 22.79 -11.16 8.63
CA VAL A 642 23.08 -9.76 8.28
C VAL A 642 23.30 -8.91 9.54
N LEU A 643 22.53 -9.16 10.59
CA LEU A 643 22.63 -8.45 11.88
C LEU A 643 23.65 -9.06 12.86
N SER A 644 24.49 -10.02 12.40
CA SER A 644 25.50 -10.70 13.22
C SER A 644 24.93 -11.40 14.47
N LYS A 645 23.75 -11.99 14.34
CA LYS A 645 23.05 -12.82 15.36
C LYS A 645 23.24 -14.31 15.06
N ASP A 646 24.50 -14.76 15.12
CA ASP A 646 24.92 -16.07 14.60
C ASP A 646 24.22 -17.28 15.22
N GLU A 647 23.82 -17.21 16.49
CA GLU A 647 23.10 -18.30 17.16
C GLU A 647 21.71 -18.50 16.57
N ASP A 648 20.94 -17.42 16.43
CA ASP A 648 19.62 -17.43 15.79
C ASP A 648 19.75 -17.89 14.32
N ALA A 649 20.75 -17.38 13.59
CA ALA A 649 20.99 -17.78 12.20
C ALA A 649 21.23 -19.29 12.04
N ARG A 650 22.03 -19.91 12.93
CA ARG A 650 22.25 -21.37 12.92
C ARG A 650 21.02 -22.16 13.35
N TYR A 651 20.31 -21.68 14.38
CA TYR A 651 19.12 -22.33 14.90
C TYR A 651 18.03 -22.45 13.84
N TYR A 652 17.61 -21.32 13.26
CA TYR A 652 16.50 -21.30 12.30
C TYR A 652 16.85 -21.97 10.98
N ARG A 653 18.13 -21.98 10.57
CA ARG A 653 18.57 -22.81 9.43
C ARG A 653 18.41 -24.31 9.70
N THR A 654 18.81 -24.76 10.89
CA THR A 654 18.67 -26.17 11.29
C THR A 654 17.19 -26.56 11.41
N LEU A 655 16.37 -25.67 11.96
CA LEU A 655 14.94 -25.86 12.09
C LEU A 655 14.27 -25.96 10.71
N ARG A 656 14.62 -25.06 9.79
CA ARG A 656 14.18 -25.10 8.38
C ARG A 656 14.46 -26.45 7.73
N ASP A 657 15.65 -27.02 7.92
CA ASP A 657 15.99 -28.33 7.33
C ASP A 657 15.14 -29.47 7.91
N ARG A 658 14.79 -29.42 9.20
CA ARG A 658 13.87 -30.39 9.83
C ARG A 658 12.45 -30.24 9.31
N ILE A 659 11.97 -29.01 9.15
CA ILE A 659 10.65 -28.73 8.57
C ILE A 659 10.58 -29.24 7.13
N CYS A 660 11.60 -28.97 6.30
CA CYS A 660 11.65 -29.46 4.91
C CYS A 660 11.57 -30.98 4.85
N LYS A 661 12.33 -31.67 5.71
CA LYS A 661 12.27 -33.14 5.80
C LYS A 661 10.88 -33.63 6.20
N ALA A 662 10.28 -33.04 7.25
CA ALA A 662 8.95 -33.40 7.71
C ALA A 662 7.88 -33.15 6.63
N TYR A 663 7.97 -32.01 5.93
CA TYR A 663 7.07 -31.62 4.83
C TYR A 663 7.13 -32.61 3.68
N GLU A 664 8.34 -32.95 3.22
CA GLU A 664 8.55 -33.89 2.13
C GLU A 664 8.01 -35.29 2.49
N GLU A 665 8.23 -35.76 3.72
CA GLU A 665 7.77 -37.07 4.19
C GLU A 665 6.25 -37.14 4.43
N GLU A 666 5.62 -36.03 4.85
CA GLU A 666 4.18 -35.97 5.11
C GLU A 666 3.35 -35.78 3.83
N TYR A 667 3.75 -34.84 2.97
CA TYR A 667 2.86 -34.32 1.93
C TYR A 667 3.20 -34.75 0.51
N ILE A 668 4.41 -35.26 0.26
CA ILE A 668 4.88 -35.57 -1.10
C ILE A 668 4.97 -37.08 -1.31
N ARG A 669 4.20 -37.59 -2.27
CA ARG A 669 4.26 -39.00 -2.68
C ARG A 669 5.60 -39.34 -3.33
N PRO A 670 6.00 -40.63 -3.37
CA PRO A 670 7.26 -41.04 -4.01
C PRO A 670 7.42 -40.64 -5.48
N ASP A 671 6.31 -40.47 -6.21
CA ASP A 671 6.28 -40.04 -7.61
C ASP A 671 6.28 -38.50 -7.80
N GLY A 672 6.43 -37.75 -6.70
CA GLY A 672 6.50 -36.29 -6.70
C GLY A 672 5.14 -35.60 -6.86
N GLN A 673 4.04 -36.26 -6.49
CA GLN A 673 2.69 -35.67 -6.52
C GLN A 673 2.15 -35.37 -5.12
N PHE A 674 1.29 -34.35 -5.06
CA PHE A 674 0.41 -34.12 -3.90
C PHE A 674 -0.79 -35.07 -3.94
N PRO A 675 -1.40 -35.41 -2.79
CA PRO A 675 -2.71 -36.05 -2.75
C PRO A 675 -3.79 -35.25 -3.48
N LEU A 676 -3.72 -33.92 -3.38
CA LEU A 676 -4.58 -32.98 -4.09
C LEU A 676 -3.70 -32.12 -5.03
N PRO A 677 -3.70 -32.39 -6.35
CA PRO A 677 -2.74 -31.79 -7.28
C PRO A 677 -3.16 -30.39 -7.74
N ILE A 678 -3.00 -29.39 -6.85
CA ILE A 678 -3.29 -27.97 -7.14
C ILE A 678 -2.00 -27.23 -7.50
N GLN A 679 -2.00 -26.42 -8.57
CA GLN A 679 -0.81 -25.71 -9.07
C GLN A 679 -0.08 -24.94 -7.95
N GLY A 680 -0.82 -24.22 -7.11
CA GLY A 680 -0.28 -23.39 -6.02
C GLY A 680 0.60 -24.15 -5.02
N LEU A 681 0.26 -25.41 -4.69
CA LEU A 681 1.06 -26.23 -3.79
C LEU A 681 2.43 -26.56 -4.40
N TYR A 682 2.48 -26.97 -5.67
CA TYR A 682 3.73 -27.21 -6.38
C TYR A 682 4.58 -25.94 -6.46
N VAL A 683 3.95 -24.80 -6.76
CA VAL A 683 4.63 -23.50 -6.85
C VAL A 683 5.31 -23.16 -5.52
N LEU A 684 4.59 -23.22 -4.40
CA LEU A 684 5.15 -22.88 -3.08
C LEU A 684 6.27 -23.83 -2.66
N THR A 685 6.08 -25.14 -2.84
CA THR A 685 7.10 -26.15 -2.51
C THR A 685 8.39 -25.94 -3.30
N LEU A 686 8.29 -25.63 -4.60
CA LEU A 686 9.45 -25.36 -5.46
C LEU A 686 10.08 -24.00 -5.18
N ALA A 687 9.27 -22.97 -4.92
CA ALA A 687 9.76 -21.63 -4.63
C ALA A 687 10.63 -21.60 -3.37
N MET A 688 10.19 -22.31 -2.33
CA MET A 688 10.81 -22.35 -1.00
C MET A 688 11.86 -23.48 -0.85
N GLY A 689 11.98 -24.35 -1.84
CA GLY A 689 12.97 -25.44 -1.86
C GLY A 689 12.76 -26.47 -0.74
N LEU A 690 11.51 -26.91 -0.55
CA LEU A 690 11.12 -27.77 0.58
C LEU A 690 11.47 -29.26 0.39
N VAL A 691 11.87 -29.65 -0.81
CA VAL A 691 12.12 -31.04 -1.18
C VAL A 691 13.50 -31.22 -1.79
N SER A 692 13.98 -32.47 -1.80
CA SER A 692 15.18 -32.91 -2.51
C SER A 692 15.16 -32.52 -4.01
N GLU A 693 16.34 -32.34 -4.60
CA GLU A 693 16.47 -31.94 -6.02
C GLU A 693 15.76 -32.91 -6.98
N GLU A 694 15.81 -34.21 -6.69
CA GLU A 694 15.12 -35.24 -7.48
C GLU A 694 13.60 -35.02 -7.49
N LYS A 695 13.00 -34.84 -6.31
CA LYS A 695 11.57 -34.55 -6.19
C LYS A 695 11.22 -33.18 -6.75
N ALA A 696 12.06 -32.16 -6.56
CA ALA A 696 11.84 -30.85 -7.16
C ALA A 696 11.73 -30.95 -8.69
N GLY A 697 12.60 -31.73 -9.32
CA GLY A 697 12.51 -32.02 -10.75
C GLY A 697 11.17 -32.67 -11.14
N LEU A 698 10.69 -33.66 -10.38
CA LEU A 698 9.38 -34.30 -10.60
C LEU A 698 8.21 -33.31 -10.43
N LEU A 699 8.18 -32.56 -9.32
CA LEU A 699 7.15 -31.56 -9.04
C LEU A 699 7.08 -30.50 -10.15
N ALA A 700 8.22 -30.03 -10.66
CA ALA A 700 8.24 -29.05 -11.74
C ALA A 700 7.64 -29.60 -13.04
N ARG A 701 7.87 -30.89 -13.36
CA ARG A 701 7.22 -31.55 -14.51
C ARG A 701 5.70 -31.62 -14.31
N HIS A 702 5.25 -32.00 -13.12
CA HIS A 702 3.82 -32.11 -12.79
C HIS A 702 3.13 -30.74 -12.82
N LEU A 703 3.74 -29.71 -12.25
CA LEU A 703 3.24 -28.33 -12.33
C LEU A 703 3.07 -27.89 -13.80
N ASN A 704 4.09 -28.11 -14.62
CA ASN A 704 4.01 -27.81 -16.04
C ASN A 704 2.84 -28.56 -16.71
N GLN A 705 2.67 -29.85 -16.41
CA GLN A 705 1.57 -30.63 -16.98
C GLN A 705 0.20 -30.13 -16.51
N LEU A 706 0.03 -29.78 -15.23
CA LEU A 706 -1.22 -29.22 -14.70
C LEU A 706 -1.62 -27.92 -15.41
N ILE A 707 -0.64 -27.07 -15.74
CA ILE A 707 -0.90 -25.84 -16.50
C ILE A 707 -1.33 -26.15 -17.93
N LEU A 708 -0.63 -27.07 -18.61
CA LEU A 708 -0.97 -27.47 -19.98
C LEU A 708 -2.34 -28.14 -20.06
N ASP A 709 -2.66 -29.02 -19.12
CA ASP A 709 -3.96 -29.70 -19.02
C ASP A 709 -5.09 -28.71 -18.70
N ASN A 710 -4.79 -27.63 -17.98
CA ASN A 710 -5.70 -26.51 -17.75
C ASN A 710 -5.74 -25.51 -18.93
N GLY A 711 -5.39 -25.95 -20.14
CA GLY A 711 -5.45 -25.14 -21.36
C GLY A 711 -4.48 -23.94 -21.37
N GLY A 712 -3.42 -23.99 -20.55
CA GLY A 712 -2.47 -22.91 -20.37
C GLY A 712 -2.98 -21.78 -19.47
N CYS A 713 -3.98 -22.02 -18.61
CA CYS A 713 -4.48 -21.06 -17.63
C CYS A 713 -3.89 -21.31 -16.23
N LEU A 714 -3.72 -20.24 -15.46
CA LEU A 714 -3.24 -20.33 -14.08
C LEU A 714 -4.31 -20.95 -13.16
N ASP A 715 -3.88 -21.63 -12.11
CA ASP A 715 -4.77 -22.13 -11.05
C ASP A 715 -4.13 -21.98 -9.66
N THR A 716 -3.54 -20.79 -9.44
CA THR A 716 -2.82 -20.40 -8.24
C THR A 716 -3.63 -19.38 -7.44
N GLY A 717 -3.62 -19.52 -6.11
CA GLY A 717 -4.21 -18.56 -5.19
C GLY A 717 -3.25 -17.42 -4.80
N PHE A 718 -3.61 -16.67 -3.76
CA PHE A 718 -2.89 -15.49 -3.32
C PHE A 718 -1.44 -15.74 -2.88
N MET A 719 -1.17 -16.84 -2.17
CA MET A 719 0.16 -17.05 -1.60
C MET A 719 1.15 -17.55 -2.66
N SER A 720 0.66 -18.28 -3.66
CA SER A 720 1.49 -18.90 -4.68
C SER A 720 1.74 -18.02 -5.92
N ILE A 721 0.80 -17.15 -6.29
CA ILE A 721 0.84 -16.39 -7.56
C ILE A 721 2.14 -15.61 -7.77
N LYS A 722 2.71 -14.99 -6.72
CA LYS A 722 3.94 -14.17 -6.83
C LYS A 722 5.16 -14.97 -7.29
N PHE A 723 5.14 -16.30 -7.14
CA PHE A 723 6.27 -17.18 -7.45
C PHE A 723 6.09 -17.98 -8.75
N LEU A 724 4.88 -18.05 -9.30
CA LEU A 724 4.50 -18.98 -10.38
C LEU A 724 5.45 -18.90 -11.59
N LEU A 725 5.62 -17.71 -12.17
CA LEU A 725 6.42 -17.55 -13.39
C LEU A 725 7.93 -17.71 -13.12
N ASP A 726 8.40 -17.27 -11.94
CA ASP A 726 9.79 -17.45 -11.50
C ASP A 726 10.15 -18.92 -11.34
N VAL A 727 9.27 -19.71 -10.72
CA VAL A 727 9.45 -21.16 -10.55
C VAL A 727 9.52 -21.85 -11.90
N LEU A 728 8.58 -21.56 -12.82
CA LEU A 728 8.60 -22.15 -14.15
C LEU A 728 9.90 -21.85 -14.89
N CYS A 729 10.37 -20.60 -14.85
CA CYS A 729 11.64 -20.22 -15.49
C CYS A 729 12.85 -20.92 -14.84
N ARG A 730 12.89 -20.99 -13.49
CA ARG A 730 13.96 -21.64 -12.73
C ARG A 730 14.15 -23.12 -13.11
N TYR A 731 13.04 -23.81 -13.38
CA TYR A 731 13.05 -25.24 -13.73
C TYR A 731 12.99 -25.51 -15.25
N GLY A 732 13.23 -24.50 -16.09
CA GLY A 732 13.37 -24.67 -17.54
C GLY A 732 12.05 -24.68 -18.33
N TYR A 733 10.93 -24.33 -17.71
CA TYR A 733 9.59 -24.22 -18.32
C TYR A 733 9.27 -22.78 -18.74
N THR A 734 10.25 -22.07 -19.32
CA THR A 734 10.09 -20.68 -19.76
C THR A 734 8.98 -20.51 -20.80
N ASP A 735 8.74 -21.50 -21.67
CA ASP A 735 7.66 -21.43 -22.66
C ASP A 735 6.27 -21.52 -22.02
N THR A 736 6.13 -22.26 -20.92
CA THR A 736 4.89 -22.30 -20.13
C THR A 736 4.68 -20.99 -19.37
N ALA A 737 5.75 -20.38 -18.86
CA ALA A 737 5.67 -19.03 -18.28
C ALA A 737 5.23 -17.99 -19.32
N LYS A 738 5.73 -18.06 -20.57
CA LYS A 738 5.27 -17.21 -21.69
C LYS A 738 3.79 -17.44 -21.99
N THR A 739 3.37 -18.71 -21.99
CA THR A 739 1.97 -19.09 -22.25
C THR A 739 1.04 -18.48 -21.21
N LEU A 740 1.39 -18.55 -19.92
CA LEU A 740 0.60 -17.95 -18.84
C LEU A 740 0.55 -16.43 -18.91
N LEU A 741 1.70 -15.77 -19.15
CA LEU A 741 1.77 -14.31 -19.26
C LEU A 741 0.89 -13.77 -20.40
N LEU A 742 0.83 -14.50 -21.52
CA LEU A 742 0.11 -14.10 -22.74
C LEU A 742 -1.25 -14.78 -22.88
N GLN A 743 -1.71 -15.51 -21.86
CA GLN A 743 -3.01 -16.15 -21.86
C GLN A 743 -4.11 -15.09 -21.83
N GLU A 744 -5.10 -15.23 -22.70
CA GLU A 744 -6.25 -14.31 -22.78
C GLU A 744 -7.54 -14.94 -22.24
N LYS A 745 -7.56 -16.27 -22.01
CA LYS A 745 -8.70 -16.97 -21.43
C LYS A 745 -8.72 -16.82 -19.92
N CYS A 746 -9.91 -16.74 -19.32
CA CYS A 746 -10.06 -16.81 -17.87
C CYS A 746 -9.68 -18.20 -17.36
N PRO A 747 -8.91 -18.32 -16.27
CA PRO A 747 -8.26 -17.24 -15.50
C PRO A 747 -6.89 -16.81 -16.09
N SER A 748 -6.68 -15.50 -16.26
CA SER A 748 -5.38 -14.92 -16.65
C SER A 748 -5.36 -13.40 -16.47
N TRP A 749 -4.17 -12.79 -16.44
CA TRP A 749 -4.03 -11.33 -16.40
C TRP A 749 -4.56 -10.64 -17.66
N LEU A 750 -4.31 -11.20 -18.85
CA LEU A 750 -4.79 -10.56 -20.07
C LEU A 750 -6.29 -10.79 -20.29
N TYR A 751 -6.91 -11.79 -19.66
CA TYR A 751 -8.37 -11.83 -19.62
C TYR A 751 -8.96 -10.55 -19.02
N GLU A 752 -8.42 -10.05 -17.90
CA GLU A 752 -8.84 -8.77 -17.32
C GLU A 752 -8.64 -7.61 -18.32
N VAL A 753 -7.46 -7.53 -18.94
CA VAL A 753 -7.14 -6.50 -19.95
C VAL A 753 -8.09 -6.54 -21.15
N LYS A 754 -8.45 -7.73 -21.63
CA LYS A 754 -9.41 -7.90 -22.75
C LYS A 754 -10.85 -7.56 -22.37
N HIS A 755 -11.13 -7.39 -21.09
CA HIS A 755 -12.42 -6.95 -20.56
C HIS A 755 -12.34 -5.52 -20.01
N ASP A 756 -11.54 -4.67 -20.64
CA ASP A 756 -11.40 -3.24 -20.36
C ASP A 756 -10.98 -2.90 -18.91
N ALA A 757 -10.29 -3.83 -18.24
CA ALA A 757 -9.72 -3.57 -16.93
C ALA A 757 -8.69 -2.43 -17.00
N THR A 758 -8.81 -1.49 -16.08
CA THR A 758 -7.87 -0.37 -15.90
C THR A 758 -7.09 -0.46 -14.57
N THR A 759 -7.35 -1.52 -13.82
CA THR A 759 -6.82 -1.89 -12.51
C THR A 759 -6.83 -3.42 -12.45
N VAL A 760 -6.06 -4.02 -11.54
CA VAL A 760 -6.08 -5.47 -11.31
C VAL A 760 -7.28 -5.85 -10.44
N TRP A 761 -7.95 -6.96 -10.73
CA TRP A 761 -9.17 -7.38 -10.04
C TRP A 761 -8.89 -8.28 -8.83
N SER A 762 -9.85 -8.43 -7.91
CA SER A 762 -9.72 -9.38 -6.79
C SER A 762 -10.08 -10.82 -7.14
N LYS A 763 -10.74 -11.04 -8.29
CA LYS A 763 -11.18 -12.35 -8.76
C LYS A 763 -10.92 -12.45 -10.26
N TRP A 764 -10.31 -13.55 -10.69
CA TRP A 764 -10.02 -13.80 -12.10
C TRP A 764 -11.27 -13.88 -12.98
N ASN A 765 -12.38 -14.37 -12.41
CA ASN A 765 -13.68 -14.48 -13.08
C ASN A 765 -14.69 -13.42 -12.57
N ALA A 766 -14.22 -12.24 -12.15
CA ALA A 766 -15.10 -11.14 -11.73
C ALA A 766 -16.15 -10.80 -12.81
N ILE A 767 -15.75 -10.92 -14.08
CA ILE A 767 -16.68 -11.09 -15.20
C ILE A 767 -16.70 -12.57 -15.59
N GLN A 768 -17.88 -13.19 -15.57
CA GLN A 768 -18.03 -14.61 -15.85
C GLN A 768 -17.78 -14.93 -17.33
N PRO A 769 -16.86 -15.85 -17.67
CA PRO A 769 -16.48 -16.10 -19.07
C PRO A 769 -17.60 -16.74 -19.90
N GLU A 770 -18.55 -17.46 -19.29
CA GLU A 770 -19.64 -18.13 -20.00
C GLU A 770 -20.83 -17.20 -20.29
N THR A 771 -21.07 -16.21 -19.43
CA THR A 771 -22.29 -15.38 -19.47
C THR A 771 -22.02 -13.90 -19.73
N GLY A 772 -20.78 -13.43 -19.53
CA GLY A 772 -20.44 -12.01 -19.50
C GLY A 772 -20.97 -11.28 -18.28
N LYS A 773 -21.57 -11.99 -17.31
CA LYS A 773 -22.16 -11.37 -16.12
C LYS A 773 -21.07 -10.74 -15.26
N VAL A 774 -21.27 -9.47 -14.94
CA VAL A 774 -20.46 -8.71 -14.00
C VAL A 774 -20.87 -9.08 -12.57
N THR A 775 -19.94 -9.56 -11.76
CA THR A 775 -20.20 -9.98 -10.37
C THR A 775 -19.88 -8.88 -9.36
N CYS A 776 -20.44 -8.98 -8.16
CA CYS A 776 -20.03 -8.15 -7.03
C CYS A 776 -18.66 -8.60 -6.52
N ALA A 777 -17.62 -7.88 -6.91
CA ALA A 777 -16.23 -8.14 -6.58
C ALA A 777 -15.44 -6.82 -6.49
N SER A 778 -14.19 -6.88 -6.04
CA SER A 778 -13.26 -5.77 -6.26
C SER A 778 -12.78 -5.78 -7.70
N TYR A 779 -12.86 -4.64 -8.36
CA TYR A 779 -12.17 -4.41 -9.62
C TYR A 779 -10.88 -3.61 -9.40
N ASN A 780 -10.47 -3.38 -8.15
CA ASN A 780 -9.21 -2.77 -7.78
C ASN A 780 -8.57 -3.45 -6.57
N HIS A 781 -7.64 -4.38 -6.81
CA HIS A 781 -6.89 -5.13 -5.82
C HIS A 781 -5.48 -5.40 -6.35
N TYR A 782 -4.43 -4.96 -5.65
CA TYR A 782 -3.07 -5.03 -6.20
C TYR A 782 -2.42 -6.43 -6.18
N SER A 783 -2.95 -7.38 -5.41
CA SER A 783 -2.26 -8.62 -5.04
C SER A 783 -1.88 -9.50 -6.24
N PHE A 784 -2.80 -9.68 -7.20
CA PHE A 784 -2.50 -10.37 -8.47
C PHE A 784 -1.61 -9.57 -9.42
N GLY A 785 -1.41 -8.27 -9.13
CA GLY A 785 -0.43 -7.41 -9.78
C GLY A 785 1.02 -7.73 -9.40
N SER A 786 1.25 -8.68 -8.48
CA SER A 786 2.59 -9.17 -8.10
C SER A 786 3.44 -9.69 -9.27
N VAL A 787 2.81 -9.99 -10.42
CA VAL A 787 3.49 -10.29 -11.70
C VAL A 787 4.35 -9.11 -12.20
N GLY A 788 4.10 -7.89 -11.72
CA GLY A 788 4.87 -6.69 -12.05
C GLY A 788 6.36 -6.92 -11.94
N LYS A 789 6.88 -7.31 -10.76
CA LYS A 789 8.30 -7.64 -10.54
C LYS A 789 8.85 -8.60 -11.60
N TRP A 790 8.09 -9.62 -11.98
CA TRP A 790 8.54 -10.57 -12.99
C TRP A 790 8.68 -9.91 -14.37
N MET A 791 7.76 -9.03 -14.76
CA MET A 791 7.88 -8.26 -16.01
C MET A 791 9.16 -7.42 -16.04
N TYR A 792 9.54 -6.78 -14.93
CA TYR A 792 10.81 -6.06 -14.82
C TYR A 792 12.02 -6.98 -14.93
N ASN A 793 12.01 -8.06 -14.17
CA ASN A 793 13.13 -8.99 -14.05
C ASN A 793 13.43 -9.77 -15.34
N TYR A 794 12.42 -10.00 -16.20
CA TYR A 794 12.54 -10.89 -17.36
C TYR A 794 12.21 -10.24 -18.71
N ILE A 795 11.40 -9.17 -18.74
CA ILE A 795 11.14 -8.43 -19.99
C ILE A 795 12.17 -7.33 -20.15
N LEU A 796 12.28 -6.39 -19.20
CA LEU A 796 13.39 -5.41 -19.22
C LEU A 796 14.73 -6.10 -18.93
N GLY A 797 14.71 -7.06 -18.01
CA GLY A 797 15.87 -7.86 -17.65
C GLY A 797 16.65 -7.34 -16.45
N ILE A 798 16.14 -6.34 -15.72
CA ILE A 798 16.84 -5.71 -14.61
C ILE A 798 16.61 -6.55 -13.35
N ARG A 799 17.67 -7.11 -12.76
CA ARG A 799 17.56 -7.92 -11.53
C ARG A 799 18.60 -7.50 -10.51
N ASN A 800 18.16 -7.16 -9.31
CA ASN A 800 19.04 -6.92 -8.18
C ASN A 800 19.74 -8.23 -7.78
N THR A 801 21.07 -8.21 -7.69
CA THR A 801 21.88 -9.34 -7.22
C THR A 801 22.65 -9.04 -5.93
N GLY A 802 22.61 -7.79 -5.48
CA GLY A 802 23.17 -7.34 -4.22
C GLY A 802 22.07 -6.76 -3.33
N CYS A 803 22.40 -5.64 -2.69
CA CYS A 803 21.49 -4.90 -1.83
C CYS A 803 21.40 -3.46 -2.34
N GLY A 804 20.20 -2.90 -2.43
CA GLY A 804 19.99 -1.54 -2.93
C GLY A 804 20.28 -1.34 -4.43
N PHE A 805 20.44 -2.41 -5.23
CA PHE A 805 20.94 -2.35 -6.62
C PHE A 805 22.37 -1.82 -6.77
N ARG A 806 23.21 -1.99 -5.75
CA ARG A 806 24.65 -1.74 -5.91
C ARG A 806 25.26 -2.61 -7.01
N ASP A 807 24.86 -3.88 -7.02
CA ASP A 807 25.25 -4.86 -8.03
C ASP A 807 23.98 -5.47 -8.62
N PHE A 808 23.85 -5.42 -9.94
CA PHE A 808 22.68 -5.92 -10.63
C PHE A 808 23.04 -6.59 -11.96
N VAL A 809 22.12 -7.42 -12.44
CA VAL A 809 22.21 -8.09 -13.73
C VAL A 809 21.23 -7.44 -14.69
N VAL A 810 21.61 -7.35 -15.96
CA VAL A 810 20.75 -6.97 -17.07
C VAL A 810 20.70 -8.12 -18.08
N GLU A 811 19.58 -8.85 -18.14
CA GLU A 811 19.33 -9.88 -19.15
C GLU A 811 18.10 -9.51 -19.98
N PRO A 812 18.28 -8.79 -21.11
CA PRO A 812 17.16 -8.40 -21.96
C PRO A 812 16.29 -9.58 -22.36
N GLY A 813 14.96 -9.38 -22.34
CA GLY A 813 13.95 -10.40 -22.58
C GLY A 813 13.84 -10.89 -24.03
N PHE A 814 14.95 -11.12 -24.73
CA PHE A 814 14.95 -11.56 -26.14
C PHE A 814 14.29 -12.94 -26.35
N ASP A 815 14.16 -13.75 -25.29
CA ASP A 815 13.48 -15.05 -25.30
C ASP A 815 11.95 -14.94 -25.32
N TYR A 816 11.42 -13.76 -25.01
CA TYR A 816 10.00 -13.49 -25.01
C TYR A 816 9.56 -12.97 -26.39
N PRO A 817 8.27 -13.10 -26.76
CA PRO A 817 7.79 -12.74 -28.08
C PRO A 817 7.60 -11.22 -28.27
N PHE A 818 8.54 -10.40 -27.78
CA PHE A 818 8.52 -8.94 -27.91
C PHE A 818 9.61 -8.47 -28.88
N GLN A 819 9.29 -7.51 -29.73
CA GLN A 819 10.25 -6.87 -30.66
C GLN A 819 11.13 -5.83 -29.96
N TRP A 820 10.57 -5.17 -28.95
CA TRP A 820 11.29 -4.20 -28.13
C TRP A 820 10.65 -4.11 -26.75
N ALA A 821 11.45 -3.68 -25.77
CA ALA A 821 10.98 -3.21 -24.47
C ALA A 821 11.89 -2.08 -23.98
N CYS A 822 11.32 -1.13 -23.26
CA CYS A 822 12.06 -0.03 -22.65
C CYS A 822 11.47 0.34 -21.29
N GLY A 823 12.31 0.82 -20.40
CA GLY A 823 11.88 1.26 -19.09
C GLY A 823 13.03 1.66 -18.19
N SER A 824 12.69 2.05 -16.97
CA SER A 824 13.67 2.46 -15.97
C SER A 824 13.24 2.11 -14.56
N TYR A 825 14.22 1.89 -13.70
CA TYR A 825 14.04 1.81 -12.26
C TYR A 825 14.92 2.87 -11.57
N HIS A 826 14.30 3.74 -10.79
CA HIS A 826 14.98 4.73 -9.95
C HIS A 826 15.36 4.09 -8.62
N CYS A 827 16.56 3.50 -8.56
CA CYS A 827 17.08 2.91 -7.32
C CYS A 827 17.71 3.98 -6.43
N VAL A 828 18.18 3.58 -5.24
CA VAL A 828 18.80 4.52 -4.28
C VAL A 828 20.11 5.16 -4.77
N TYR A 829 20.68 4.66 -5.87
CA TYR A 829 21.87 5.23 -6.53
C TYR A 829 21.53 6.08 -7.76
N GLY A 830 20.28 6.07 -8.23
CA GLY A 830 19.81 6.78 -9.43
C GLY A 830 19.15 5.86 -10.46
N ASP A 831 19.03 6.35 -11.69
CA ASP A 831 18.26 5.66 -12.75
C ASP A 831 19.03 4.51 -13.40
N ILE A 832 18.52 3.29 -13.27
CA ILE A 832 18.85 2.17 -14.14
C ILE A 832 17.89 2.23 -15.32
N ARG A 833 18.38 2.55 -16.53
CA ARG A 833 17.55 2.60 -17.75
C ARG A 833 17.95 1.48 -18.68
N VAL A 834 16.96 0.76 -19.22
CA VAL A 834 17.17 -0.29 -20.23
C VAL A 834 16.18 -0.07 -21.36
N ALA A 835 16.70 -0.02 -22.59
CA ALA A 835 15.89 -0.21 -23.79
C ALA A 835 16.57 -1.25 -24.67
N TRP A 836 15.81 -2.19 -25.21
CA TRP A 836 16.34 -3.17 -26.15
C TRP A 836 15.38 -3.38 -27.31
N ALA A 837 15.93 -3.72 -28.47
CA ALA A 837 15.16 -4.12 -29.64
C ALA A 837 15.85 -5.27 -30.39
N ARG A 838 15.05 -6.03 -31.12
CA ARG A 838 15.52 -7.08 -32.03
C ARG A 838 14.98 -6.85 -33.45
N ASP A 839 15.84 -7.09 -34.43
CA ASP A 839 15.46 -7.14 -35.85
C ASP A 839 16.19 -8.31 -36.52
N GLY A 840 15.46 -9.39 -36.82
CA GLY A 840 16.06 -10.65 -37.28
C GLY A 840 17.12 -11.16 -36.30
N ARG A 841 18.38 -11.17 -36.73
CA ARG A 841 19.54 -11.56 -35.89
C ARG A 841 20.18 -10.39 -35.16
N GLU A 842 19.83 -9.16 -35.50
CA GLU A 842 20.36 -7.97 -34.84
C GLU A 842 19.73 -7.77 -33.47
N ARG A 843 20.56 -7.36 -32.51
CA ARG A 843 20.19 -7.02 -31.14
C ARG A 843 20.78 -5.65 -30.82
N SER A 844 19.96 -4.75 -30.29
CA SER A 844 20.39 -3.44 -29.79
C SER A 844 19.97 -3.28 -28.34
N ILE A 845 20.84 -2.69 -27.51
CA ILE A 845 20.62 -2.45 -26.09
C ILE A 845 21.19 -1.08 -25.73
N ASP A 846 20.34 -0.19 -25.22
CA ASP A 846 20.71 1.04 -24.53
C ASP A 846 20.62 0.82 -23.03
N LEU A 847 21.72 1.04 -22.33
CA LEU A 847 21.83 0.81 -20.89
C LEU A 847 22.39 2.05 -20.19
N THR A 848 21.73 2.49 -19.13
CA THR A 848 22.29 3.44 -18.15
C THR A 848 22.53 2.74 -16.81
N VAL A 849 23.76 2.83 -16.31
CA VAL A 849 24.22 2.30 -15.03
C VAL A 849 24.53 3.48 -14.10
N PRO A 850 23.85 3.63 -12.95
CA PRO A 850 24.11 4.71 -12.00
C PRO A 850 25.53 4.74 -11.44
N VAL A 851 25.98 5.91 -10.98
CA VAL A 851 27.27 6.08 -10.29
C VAL A 851 27.35 5.15 -9.07
N SER A 852 28.55 4.63 -8.78
CA SER A 852 28.80 3.69 -7.66
C SER A 852 28.12 2.32 -7.76
N THR A 853 27.56 1.96 -8.93
CA THR A 853 26.94 0.66 -9.18
C THR A 853 27.65 -0.14 -10.28
N HIS A 854 27.42 -1.46 -10.29
CA HIS A 854 27.96 -2.37 -11.29
C HIS A 854 26.86 -3.21 -11.93
N ALA A 855 26.96 -3.37 -13.25
CA ALA A 855 26.06 -4.18 -14.05
C ALA A 855 26.80 -5.36 -14.69
N LEU A 856 26.20 -6.55 -14.59
CA LEU A 856 26.53 -7.70 -15.44
C LEU A 856 25.46 -7.84 -16.52
N ILE A 857 25.80 -7.51 -17.77
CA ILE A 857 24.86 -7.62 -18.89
C ILE A 857 25.07 -8.92 -19.66
N ARG A 858 23.99 -9.67 -19.87
CA ARG A 858 24.01 -10.91 -20.68
C ARG A 858 23.78 -10.60 -22.15
N LEU A 859 24.73 -10.95 -23.01
CA LEU A 859 24.60 -10.85 -24.46
C LEU A 859 24.30 -12.23 -25.04
N LYS A 860 23.03 -12.62 -24.97
CA LYS A 860 22.57 -13.96 -25.34
C LYS A 860 22.84 -14.26 -26.82
N ASP A 861 23.37 -15.46 -27.09
CA ASP A 861 23.68 -16.00 -28.42
C ASP A 861 24.57 -15.11 -29.29
N CYS A 862 25.38 -14.24 -28.66
CA CYS A 862 26.23 -13.28 -29.36
C CYS A 862 27.26 -13.96 -30.27
N ASP A 863 27.29 -13.54 -31.54
CA ASP A 863 28.45 -13.69 -32.41
C ASP A 863 29.47 -12.62 -32.05
N THR A 864 30.53 -13.02 -31.34
CA THR A 864 31.58 -12.11 -30.83
C THR A 864 32.40 -11.44 -31.93
N ASN A 865 32.21 -11.80 -33.20
CA ASN A 865 32.78 -11.07 -34.34
C ASN A 865 31.98 -9.81 -34.70
N SER A 866 30.70 -9.75 -34.32
CA SER A 866 29.82 -8.59 -34.55
C SER A 866 29.89 -7.55 -33.43
N LEU A 867 30.50 -7.89 -32.29
CA LEU A 867 30.58 -7.05 -31.10
C LEU A 867 31.82 -6.13 -31.17
N SER A 868 31.68 -4.88 -30.71
CA SER A 868 32.80 -3.94 -30.64
C SER A 868 33.91 -4.43 -29.70
N HIS A 869 35.16 -4.03 -29.96
CA HIS A 869 36.32 -4.42 -29.14
C HIS A 869 36.13 -4.13 -27.65
N TYR A 870 35.54 -2.97 -27.31
CA TYR A 870 35.28 -2.58 -25.92
C TYR A 870 34.48 -3.62 -25.13
N PHE A 871 33.39 -4.13 -25.70
CA PHE A 871 32.54 -5.12 -25.03
C PHE A 871 33.11 -6.54 -25.16
N LYS A 872 33.79 -6.84 -26.28
CA LYS A 872 34.43 -8.14 -26.53
C LYS A 872 35.52 -8.44 -25.50
N ASP A 873 36.36 -7.46 -25.18
CA ASP A 873 37.46 -7.64 -24.23
C ASP A 873 36.98 -7.80 -22.78
N ARG A 874 35.76 -7.34 -22.49
CA ARG A 874 35.09 -7.45 -21.18
C ARG A 874 34.12 -8.64 -21.10
N MET A 875 33.96 -9.41 -22.17
CA MET A 875 33.02 -10.54 -22.20
C MET A 875 33.62 -11.79 -21.55
N LYS A 876 32.87 -12.40 -20.63
CA LYS A 876 33.17 -13.70 -20.04
C LYS A 876 31.89 -14.51 -19.88
N ASP A 877 31.90 -15.75 -20.39
CA ASP A 877 30.77 -16.69 -20.30
C ASP A 877 29.42 -16.10 -20.78
N GLY A 878 29.46 -15.21 -21.78
CA GLY A 878 28.28 -14.53 -22.35
C GLY A 878 27.84 -13.27 -21.60
N TYR A 879 28.54 -12.87 -20.54
CA TYR A 879 28.29 -11.66 -19.76
C TYR A 879 29.36 -10.61 -19.99
N VAL A 880 28.99 -9.33 -19.95
CA VAL A 880 29.92 -8.19 -19.97
C VAL A 880 29.80 -7.43 -18.65
N SER A 881 30.93 -7.12 -18.02
CA SER A 881 30.96 -6.34 -16.78
C SER A 881 31.16 -4.84 -17.07
N LEU A 882 30.24 -4.03 -16.56
CA LEU A 882 30.18 -2.59 -16.77
C LEU A 882 30.05 -1.87 -15.42
N GLY A 883 30.82 -0.82 -15.18
CA GLY A 883 30.55 0.13 -14.11
C GLY A 883 29.56 1.20 -14.58
N SER A 884 29.48 2.30 -13.82
CA SER A 884 28.58 3.41 -14.12
C SER A 884 28.80 4.02 -15.50
N GLY A 885 27.74 4.51 -16.13
CA GLY A 885 27.80 5.09 -17.47
C GLY A 885 26.58 4.82 -18.33
N THR A 886 26.60 5.38 -19.54
CA THR A 886 25.62 5.08 -20.59
C THR A 886 26.32 4.31 -21.70
N TYR A 887 25.69 3.23 -22.15
CA TYR A 887 26.23 2.27 -23.10
C TYR A 887 25.22 2.00 -24.21
N HIS A 888 25.70 1.91 -25.44
CA HIS A 888 24.96 1.43 -26.60
C HIS A 888 25.64 0.17 -27.13
N ILE A 889 24.92 -0.94 -27.12
CA ILE A 889 25.45 -2.27 -27.47
C ILE A 889 24.66 -2.81 -28.65
N CYS A 890 25.35 -3.06 -29.75
CA CYS A 890 24.79 -3.75 -30.92
C CYS A 890 25.57 -5.04 -31.20
N TYR A 891 24.87 -6.12 -31.50
CA TYR A 891 25.47 -7.38 -31.92
C TYR A 891 24.50 -8.22 -32.77
N GLN A 892 25.04 -9.22 -33.45
CA GLN A 892 24.30 -10.23 -34.20
C GLN A 892 24.26 -11.54 -33.42
N THR A 893 23.13 -12.24 -33.43
CA THR A 893 23.05 -13.61 -32.91
C THR A 893 23.72 -14.59 -33.86
N ARG A 894 24.26 -15.68 -33.31
CA ARG A 894 24.80 -16.78 -34.11
C ARG A 894 23.72 -17.33 -35.06
N PRO A 895 24.08 -17.75 -36.28
CA PRO A 895 23.15 -18.43 -37.18
C PRO A 895 22.60 -19.71 -36.50
N GLU A 896 21.32 -19.99 -36.68
CA GLU A 896 20.78 -21.32 -36.35
C GLU A 896 21.49 -22.36 -37.23
N MET A 897 21.99 -23.44 -36.62
CA MET A 897 22.70 -24.53 -37.32
C MET A 897 21.73 -25.54 -37.93
#